data_AF-A0A8P0T7M5-F1
#
_entry.id   AF-A0A8P0T7M5-F1
#
_cell.length_a   1.000
_cell.length_b   1.000
_cell.length_c   1.000
_cell.angle_alpha   90.00
_cell.angle_beta   90.00
_cell.angle_gamma   90.00
#
_symmetry.space_group_name_H-M   'P 1'
#
loop_
_entity.id
_entity.type
_entity.pdbx_description
1 polymer ?
#
loop_
_entity_poly.entity_id
_entity_poly.type
_entity_poly.pdbx_seq_one_letter_code
_entity_poly.pdbx_strand_id
1 'polypeptide(L)'
;RFVVGAPQEIKAANQTGGLYQCDYSTGKCEPIQLQVPLEAVNISLGLSLAFATNPFRLLACGPTVHQTCKENTYVNGLCFLFGSNLWQPPQSFPEKLRECPRQDSDIAFLIDGSGSINPTDFQRMKEFVSTVMDQFKNSKTLFSLMQFSEDFQIHFTFNEFKKNPKPSFLVKSIKQLLGRTHTATGIRKVVRELFHSSSGARENALKILVVITDGEKYGDPLDYKDVIPEADREGIIRYVIGVGDAFNHLKNREELNIIASKPPRDHVFRVNNFEALKTIQNQLQEKIFAIEGTQTGSSSSFEHEMSQEGFSAAITSDGPVLGAVGSFSWSGGALLYPPKMSPTFINMSQENVDMRDSYLGYSAELAFWKGVQSLILGAPRHQHTGKVVIFTQASEQWRPKAEVSGTQIGSYFGASLCTVDVDRDGNTDLVLIGAPHYYKPTQGGQVSVCPLPPGRAKWQCEVILRGEQGHPWGRFGAALTVLGDVNGDKLTDVAIGAPGEQENRGAVYLFHGTSGPSISSSHSQRISGSQLSPSLQYFGQSLSGGQDLTMDGLVDLAVGARRQVLLLRTRPVLRVWMSIQFKPTEIARSISECREKTSSVKALGDANVCLHIYESPKNRLGDLQSSVTFDLTLDPGRQSPRAIFEETKTRNLTRVQVLGLRQYCETVKLLLLACVKNTVGSVSSFLCPSSCVLPGWWEIRPPQTVMRCDAEL
;
A
#
# COMPACT_ATOMS: atom_id res chain seq x y z
N ARG A 1 16.39 9.60 14.29
CA ARG A 1 15.86 10.69 13.42
C ARG A 1 14.64 10.16 12.67
N PHE A 2 13.75 11.04 12.23
CA PHE A 2 12.62 10.69 11.37
C PHE A 2 12.52 11.67 10.20
N VAL A 3 11.81 11.29 9.14
CA VAL A 3 11.69 12.09 7.92
C VAL A 3 10.26 12.60 7.74
N VAL A 4 10.13 13.84 7.27
CA VAL A 4 8.85 14.51 7.02
C VAL A 4 8.80 15.01 5.59
N GLY A 5 7.71 14.71 4.90
CA GLY A 5 7.39 15.26 3.58
C GLY A 5 6.57 16.55 3.67
N ALA A 6 6.86 17.50 2.80
CA ALA A 6 6.15 18.77 2.65
C ALA A 6 5.71 18.95 1.18
N PRO A 7 4.69 18.21 0.70
CA PRO A 7 4.40 18.03 -0.73
C PRO A 7 3.98 19.31 -1.47
N GLN A 8 3.46 20.28 -0.74
CA GLN A 8 2.96 21.56 -1.28
C GLN A 8 3.97 22.70 -1.15
N GLU A 9 5.14 22.45 -0.55
CA GLU A 9 6.17 23.48 -0.42
C GLU A 9 6.77 23.82 -1.79
N ILE A 10 6.83 25.10 -2.14
CA ILE A 10 7.46 25.57 -3.38
C ILE A 10 8.95 25.73 -3.11
N LYS A 11 9.80 24.90 -3.73
CA LYS A 11 11.26 24.97 -3.59
C LYS A 11 11.91 25.86 -4.65
N ALA A 12 11.38 25.85 -5.86
CA ALA A 12 11.80 26.67 -6.98
C ALA A 12 10.63 26.86 -7.95
N ALA A 13 10.83 27.65 -9.01
CA ALA A 13 9.85 27.74 -10.11
C ALA A 13 9.60 26.33 -10.67
N ASN A 14 8.32 25.94 -10.79
CA ASN A 14 7.90 24.62 -11.28
C ASN A 14 8.37 23.43 -10.42
N GLN A 15 8.81 23.64 -9.18
CA GLN A 15 9.22 22.57 -8.27
C GLN A 15 8.48 22.66 -6.93
N THR A 16 7.69 21.62 -6.64
CA THR A 16 6.97 21.45 -5.38
C THR A 16 7.40 20.19 -4.64
N GLY A 17 7.38 20.25 -3.31
CA GLY A 17 7.73 19.16 -2.44
C GLY A 17 9.10 19.34 -1.78
N GLY A 18 9.12 19.23 -0.45
CA GLY A 18 10.33 19.24 0.36
C GLY A 18 10.42 18.00 1.24
N LEU A 19 11.65 17.59 1.56
CA LEU A 19 11.93 16.56 2.55
C LEU A 19 12.75 17.15 3.70
N TYR A 20 12.42 16.76 4.92
CA TYR A 20 13.10 17.20 6.13
C TYR A 20 13.48 16.02 6.99
N GLN A 21 14.70 16.02 7.53
CA GLN A 21 15.09 15.12 8.62
C GLN A 21 14.94 15.85 9.95
N CYS A 22 14.29 15.23 10.92
CA CYS A 22 14.08 15.79 12.24
C CYS A 22 14.85 14.96 13.29
N ASP A 23 15.59 15.66 14.14
CA ASP A 23 16.40 15.06 15.19
C ASP A 23 15.79 15.34 16.57
N TYR A 24 15.56 14.26 17.33
CA TYR A 24 15.00 14.35 18.67
C TYR A 24 15.92 15.14 19.62
N SER A 25 17.23 14.93 19.52
CA SER A 25 18.21 15.53 20.44
C SER A 25 18.28 17.06 20.31
N THR A 26 18.06 17.58 19.10
CA THR A 26 18.10 19.03 18.83
C THR A 26 16.72 19.68 18.81
N GLY A 27 15.65 18.87 18.65
CA GLY A 27 14.28 19.35 18.45
C GLY A 27 14.09 20.13 17.15
N LYS A 28 15.00 19.98 16.17
CA LYS A 28 15.00 20.73 14.91
C LYS A 28 14.87 19.80 13.71
N CYS A 29 14.31 20.37 12.63
CA CYS A 29 14.22 19.72 11.33
C CYS A 29 15.11 20.45 10.32
N GLU A 30 15.94 19.70 9.62
CA GLU A 30 16.84 20.20 8.57
C GLU A 30 16.37 19.70 7.20
N PRO A 31 16.43 20.53 6.15
CA PRO A 31 16.05 20.11 4.81
C PRO A 31 17.05 19.09 4.25
N ILE A 32 16.54 18.03 3.64
CA ILE A 32 17.35 17.07 2.87
C ILE A 32 17.57 17.68 1.49
N GLN A 33 18.84 17.92 1.14
CA GLN A 33 19.20 18.49 -0.15
C GLN A 33 19.11 17.42 -1.24
N LEU A 34 18.34 17.71 -2.29
CA LEU A 34 18.11 16.79 -3.41
C LEU A 34 18.15 17.55 -4.74
N GLN A 35 18.90 17.02 -5.70
CA GLN A 35 18.87 17.50 -7.07
C GLN A 35 17.70 16.84 -7.80
N VAL A 36 16.63 17.61 -7.99
CA VAL A 36 15.46 17.19 -8.76
C VAL A 36 15.66 17.56 -10.23
N PRO A 37 15.44 16.63 -11.18
CA PRO A 37 15.51 16.94 -12.62
C PRO A 37 14.60 18.10 -13.01
N LEU A 38 15.02 18.93 -13.98
CA LEU A 38 14.25 20.10 -14.42
C LEU A 38 12.94 19.70 -15.13
N GLU A 39 12.94 18.51 -15.72
CA GLU A 39 11.79 17.91 -16.38
C GLU A 39 10.70 17.49 -15.39
N ALA A 40 11.06 17.33 -14.11
CA ALA A 40 10.16 16.88 -13.07
C ALA A 40 9.38 18.06 -12.46
N VAL A 41 8.33 18.51 -13.18
CA VAL A 41 7.53 19.68 -12.80
C VAL A 41 6.50 19.34 -11.74
N ASN A 42 6.45 20.13 -10.66
CA ASN A 42 5.44 20.07 -9.60
C ASN A 42 5.22 18.67 -9.00
N ILE A 43 6.31 17.96 -8.71
CA ILE A 43 6.30 16.54 -8.31
C ILE A 43 5.55 16.26 -7.00
N SER A 44 5.34 17.26 -6.14
CA SER A 44 4.83 17.08 -4.78
C SER A 44 5.60 16.03 -3.97
N LEU A 45 6.93 16.15 -4.00
CA LEU A 45 7.85 15.26 -3.29
C LEU A 45 7.53 15.16 -1.80
N GLY A 46 7.55 13.93 -1.30
CA GLY A 46 7.23 13.61 0.09
C GLY A 46 5.74 13.41 0.32
N LEU A 47 4.93 13.28 -0.74
CA LEU A 47 3.52 12.90 -0.62
C LEU A 47 3.38 11.47 -0.09
N SER A 48 4.26 10.58 -0.52
CA SER A 48 4.39 9.23 0.04
C SER A 48 5.85 8.98 0.45
N LEU A 49 5.99 8.28 1.58
CA LEU A 49 7.26 7.89 2.17
C LEU A 49 7.14 6.43 2.62
N ALA A 50 8.20 5.66 2.41
CA ALA A 50 8.32 4.30 2.94
C ALA A 50 9.77 4.07 3.41
N PHE A 51 9.97 3.18 4.37
CA PHE A 51 11.31 2.84 4.84
C PHE A 51 11.42 1.35 5.17
N ALA A 52 12.65 0.86 5.13
CA ALA A 52 13.04 -0.44 5.63
C ALA A 52 14.18 -0.23 6.63
N THR A 53 14.30 -1.09 7.64
CA THR A 53 15.30 -0.95 8.71
C THR A 53 16.51 -1.87 8.54
N ASN A 54 16.39 -2.96 7.79
CA ASN A 54 17.45 -3.95 7.63
C ASN A 54 17.66 -4.37 6.16
N PRO A 55 18.65 -3.82 5.43
CA PRO A 55 19.41 -2.61 5.80
C PRO A 55 18.51 -1.35 5.75
N PHE A 56 18.92 -0.27 6.42
CA PHE A 56 18.16 0.97 6.37
C PHE A 56 18.06 1.52 4.94
N ARG A 57 16.84 1.75 4.47
CA ARG A 57 16.54 2.44 3.21
C ARG A 57 15.33 3.33 3.40
N LEU A 58 15.35 4.49 2.76
CA LEU A 58 14.23 5.44 2.72
C LEU A 58 13.82 5.64 1.26
N LEU A 59 12.53 5.50 0.97
CA LEU A 59 11.95 5.76 -0.33
C LEU A 59 11.00 6.96 -0.21
N ALA A 60 11.24 7.99 -1.00
CA ALA A 60 10.40 9.19 -1.03
C ALA A 60 9.94 9.49 -2.45
N CYS A 61 8.63 9.68 -2.63
CA CYS A 61 8.03 9.85 -3.95
C CYS A 61 7.27 11.16 -4.10
N GLY A 62 7.23 11.62 -5.34
CA GLY A 62 6.38 12.68 -5.84
C GLY A 62 5.55 12.18 -7.04
N PRO A 63 4.27 11.81 -6.84
CA PRO A 63 3.45 11.13 -7.86
C PRO A 63 2.65 12.09 -8.75
N THR A 64 3.02 13.37 -8.79
CA THR A 64 2.31 14.41 -9.56
C THR A 64 3.24 15.12 -10.55
N VAL A 65 4.19 14.40 -11.14
CA VAL A 65 5.08 14.96 -12.16
C VAL A 65 4.24 15.38 -13.37
N HIS A 66 4.12 16.68 -13.60
CA HIS A 66 3.41 17.23 -14.76
C HIS A 66 4.33 17.23 -15.97
N GLN A 67 3.89 16.61 -17.05
CA GLN A 67 4.63 16.60 -18.31
C GLN A 67 3.71 17.01 -19.45
N THR A 68 3.97 18.17 -20.06
CA THR A 68 3.19 18.66 -21.19
C THR A 68 3.69 18.02 -22.48
N CYS A 69 2.84 17.21 -23.11
CA CYS A 69 3.09 16.54 -24.39
C CYS A 69 2.15 17.13 -25.46
N LYS A 70 2.63 18.17 -26.16
CA LYS A 70 1.83 19.08 -27.00
C LYS A 70 0.64 19.69 -26.26
N GLU A 71 -0.58 19.24 -26.54
CA GLU A 71 -1.81 19.75 -25.93
C GLU A 71 -2.23 18.92 -24.70
N ASN A 72 -1.66 17.72 -24.54
CA ASN A 72 -1.95 16.84 -23.43
C ASN A 72 -1.02 17.12 -22.26
N THR A 73 -1.56 16.94 -21.06
CA THR A 73 -0.77 16.96 -19.82
C THR A 73 -0.78 15.55 -19.24
N TYR A 74 0.39 14.93 -19.16
CA TYR A 74 0.61 13.66 -18.49
C TYR A 74 0.91 13.90 -17.01
N VAL A 75 0.56 12.92 -16.18
CA VAL A 75 0.82 12.95 -14.75
C VAL A 75 1.47 11.63 -14.34
N ASN A 76 2.79 11.68 -14.21
CA ASN A 76 3.63 10.54 -13.86
C ASN A 76 4.20 10.70 -12.45
N GLY A 77 5.01 9.73 -12.03
CA GLY A 77 5.68 9.72 -10.75
C GLY A 77 7.20 9.73 -10.82
N LEU A 78 7.83 10.26 -9.78
CA LEU A 78 9.27 10.16 -9.56
C LEU A 78 9.58 9.87 -8.09
N CYS A 79 10.37 8.84 -7.83
CA CYS A 79 10.77 8.40 -6.51
C CYS A 79 12.28 8.39 -6.33
N PHE A 80 12.73 8.56 -5.09
CA PHE A 80 14.13 8.58 -4.70
C PHE A 80 14.37 7.58 -3.57
N LEU A 81 15.27 6.63 -3.79
CA LEU A 81 15.70 5.64 -2.80
C LEU A 81 17.04 6.06 -2.20
N PHE A 82 17.01 6.41 -0.92
CA PHE A 82 18.17 6.78 -0.13
C PHE A 82 18.68 5.57 0.65
N GLY A 83 20.00 5.49 0.78
CA GLY A 83 20.67 4.56 1.71
C GLY A 83 20.71 5.10 3.13
N SER A 84 21.58 4.54 3.96
CA SER A 84 21.78 4.94 5.36
C SER A 84 22.28 6.38 5.52
N ASN A 85 22.99 6.92 4.52
CA ASN A 85 23.42 8.30 4.50
C ASN A 85 22.55 9.12 3.54
N LEU A 86 21.64 9.91 4.09
CA LEU A 86 20.71 10.76 3.33
C LEU A 86 21.38 11.89 2.55
N TRP A 87 22.68 12.15 2.78
CA TRP A 87 23.47 13.14 2.05
C TRP A 87 24.09 12.61 0.76
N GLN A 88 24.09 11.28 0.56
CA GLN A 88 24.54 10.69 -0.69
C GLN A 88 23.43 10.80 -1.75
N PRO A 89 23.81 10.95 -3.05
CA PRO A 89 22.83 10.98 -4.12
C PRO A 89 21.95 9.70 -4.11
N PRO A 90 20.62 9.83 -4.05
CA PRO A 90 19.73 8.69 -4.09
C PRO A 90 19.62 8.09 -5.49
N GLN A 91 19.14 6.86 -5.58
CA GLN A 91 18.72 6.25 -6.84
C GLN A 91 17.32 6.73 -7.20
N SER A 92 17.08 7.12 -8.46
CA SER A 92 15.76 7.55 -8.93
C SER A 92 14.99 6.43 -9.61
N PHE A 93 13.67 6.42 -9.40
CA PHE A 93 12.74 5.45 -10.00
C PHE A 93 11.52 6.18 -10.58
N PRO A 94 11.23 6.03 -11.89
CA PRO A 94 12.07 5.37 -12.89
C PRO A 94 13.43 6.07 -13.08
N GLU A 95 14.44 5.38 -13.63
CA GLU A 95 15.77 5.95 -13.85
C GLU A 95 15.74 7.17 -14.78
N LYS A 96 14.82 7.16 -15.75
CA LYS A 96 14.51 8.28 -16.63
C LYS A 96 13.00 8.45 -16.70
N LEU A 97 12.56 9.70 -16.69
CA LEU A 97 11.16 10.02 -16.96
C LEU A 97 10.81 9.56 -18.38
N ARG A 98 9.59 9.05 -18.55
CA ARG A 98 9.08 8.65 -19.86
C ARG A 98 9.07 9.86 -20.78
N GLU A 99 9.57 9.70 -22.00
CA GLU A 99 9.48 10.77 -22.99
C GLU A 99 8.03 10.88 -23.52
N CYS A 100 7.65 12.09 -23.96
CA CYS A 100 6.40 12.26 -24.69
C CYS A 100 6.41 11.40 -25.97
N PRO A 101 5.29 10.74 -26.33
CA PRO A 101 5.16 10.07 -27.62
C PRO A 101 5.56 11.02 -28.75
N ARG A 102 6.62 10.68 -29.48
CA ARG A 102 7.17 11.52 -30.55
C ARG A 102 6.28 11.33 -31.79
N GLN A 103 5.56 12.40 -32.13
CA GLN A 103 4.40 12.47 -33.05
C GLN A 103 4.64 12.31 -34.56
N ASP A 104 5.79 11.81 -34.96
CA ASP A 104 6.08 11.52 -36.36
C ASP A 104 5.79 10.03 -36.57
N SER A 105 4.92 9.66 -37.50
CA SER A 105 4.59 8.25 -37.78
C SER A 105 4.97 7.86 -39.20
N ASP A 106 5.62 6.72 -39.36
CA ASP A 106 5.90 6.10 -40.64
C ASP A 106 5.04 4.84 -40.76
N ILE A 107 4.05 4.89 -41.66
CA ILE A 107 3.09 3.80 -41.85
C ILE A 107 3.40 3.07 -43.17
N ALA A 108 3.79 1.80 -43.08
CA ALA A 108 3.96 0.93 -44.22
C ALA A 108 2.74 0.02 -44.40
N PHE A 109 2.13 0.06 -45.58
CA PHE A 109 1.12 -0.92 -45.99
C PHE A 109 1.78 -2.11 -46.66
N LEU A 110 1.46 -3.31 -46.18
CA LEU A 110 1.78 -4.57 -46.81
C LEU A 110 0.49 -5.24 -47.26
N ILE A 111 0.18 -5.12 -48.54
CA ILE A 111 -1.09 -5.57 -49.12
C ILE A 111 -0.93 -6.88 -49.89
N ASP A 112 -1.87 -7.80 -49.65
CA ASP A 112 -1.92 -9.09 -50.31
C ASP A 112 -2.45 -8.97 -51.74
N GLY A 113 -1.61 -9.33 -52.70
CA GLY A 113 -1.92 -9.36 -54.12
C GLY A 113 -1.94 -10.77 -54.70
N SER A 114 -2.01 -11.81 -53.85
CA SER A 114 -2.00 -13.21 -54.26
C SER A 114 -3.25 -13.60 -55.07
N GLY A 115 -3.23 -14.81 -55.64
CA GLY A 115 -4.32 -15.34 -56.45
C GLY A 115 -5.59 -15.71 -55.67
N SER A 116 -5.54 -15.77 -54.33
CA SER A 116 -6.71 -16.02 -53.49
C SER A 116 -7.59 -14.76 -53.32
N ILE A 117 -7.03 -13.57 -53.52
CA ILE A 117 -7.77 -12.31 -53.47
C ILE A 117 -8.51 -12.06 -54.80
N ASN A 118 -9.83 -11.87 -54.74
CA ASN A 118 -10.63 -11.55 -55.92
C ASN A 118 -10.24 -10.14 -56.48
N PRO A 119 -10.13 -9.94 -57.81
CA PRO A 119 -9.82 -8.62 -58.39
C PRO A 119 -10.72 -7.47 -57.92
N THR A 120 -12.02 -7.70 -57.67
CA THR A 120 -12.91 -6.66 -57.12
C THR A 120 -12.55 -6.27 -55.69
N ASP A 121 -12.09 -7.25 -54.93
CA ASP A 121 -11.68 -7.10 -53.54
C ASP A 121 -10.31 -6.45 -53.42
N PHE A 122 -9.38 -6.79 -54.32
CA PHE A 122 -8.11 -6.07 -54.47
C PHE A 122 -8.33 -4.58 -54.80
N GLN A 123 -9.30 -4.27 -55.67
CA GLN A 123 -9.67 -2.88 -55.96
C GLN A 123 -10.23 -2.15 -54.73
N ARG A 124 -11.03 -2.83 -53.90
CA ARG A 124 -11.50 -2.26 -52.62
C ARG A 124 -10.38 -2.09 -51.60
N MET A 125 -9.40 -2.99 -51.57
CA MET A 125 -8.19 -2.87 -50.74
C MET A 125 -7.42 -1.59 -51.05
N LYS A 126 -7.24 -1.30 -52.35
CA LYS A 126 -6.65 -0.06 -52.85
C LYS A 126 -7.43 1.18 -52.41
N GLU A 127 -8.75 1.14 -52.53
CA GLU A 127 -9.62 2.24 -52.08
C GLU A 127 -9.51 2.46 -50.57
N PHE A 128 -9.44 1.39 -49.78
CA PHE A 128 -9.22 1.47 -48.34
C PHE A 128 -7.88 2.14 -48.01
N VAL A 129 -6.77 1.70 -48.62
CA VAL A 129 -5.45 2.31 -48.43
C VAL A 129 -5.49 3.81 -48.77
N SER A 130 -6.05 4.16 -49.93
CA SER A 130 -6.18 5.58 -50.33
C SER A 130 -6.99 6.38 -49.31
N THR A 131 -8.09 5.81 -48.82
CA THR A 131 -8.96 6.48 -47.83
C THR A 131 -8.23 6.71 -46.51
N VAL A 132 -7.52 5.70 -46.01
CA VAL A 132 -6.73 5.84 -44.77
C VAL A 132 -5.68 6.92 -44.96
N MET A 133 -4.89 6.88 -46.04
CA MET A 133 -3.87 7.90 -46.30
C MET A 133 -4.46 9.32 -46.39
N ASP A 134 -5.63 9.50 -47.00
CA ASP A 134 -6.30 10.81 -47.10
C ASP A 134 -6.72 11.38 -45.73
N GLN A 135 -7.04 10.52 -44.75
CA GLN A 135 -7.39 10.96 -43.39
C GLN A 135 -6.20 11.56 -42.63
N PHE A 136 -4.97 11.13 -42.96
CA PHE A 136 -3.73 11.61 -42.34
C PHE A 136 -3.10 12.80 -43.07
N LYS A 137 -3.79 13.41 -44.05
CA LYS A 137 -3.26 14.49 -44.88
C LYS A 137 -2.78 15.73 -44.12
N ASN A 138 -3.31 15.97 -42.91
CA ASN A 138 -2.93 17.09 -42.04
C ASN A 138 -1.96 16.69 -40.89
N SER A 139 -1.50 15.43 -40.87
CA SER A 139 -0.56 14.90 -39.86
C SER A 139 0.89 14.96 -40.36
N LYS A 140 1.86 14.63 -39.50
CA LYS A 140 3.27 14.42 -39.90
C LYS A 140 3.54 12.97 -40.32
N THR A 141 2.53 12.27 -40.83
CA THR A 141 2.60 10.85 -41.14
C THR A 141 3.08 10.63 -42.57
N LEU A 142 4.08 9.77 -42.74
CA LEU A 142 4.58 9.34 -44.05
C LEU A 142 4.08 7.93 -44.33
N PHE A 143 3.76 7.67 -45.60
CA PHE A 143 3.28 6.38 -46.04
C PHE A 143 4.24 5.71 -47.01
N SER A 144 4.25 4.38 -46.96
CA SER A 144 4.94 3.51 -47.90
C SER A 144 4.04 2.32 -48.22
N LEU A 145 4.14 1.74 -49.42
CA LEU A 145 3.33 0.59 -49.80
C LEU A 145 4.12 -0.45 -50.58
N MET A 146 4.07 -1.68 -50.08
CA MET A 146 4.52 -2.87 -50.78
C MET A 146 3.34 -3.83 -50.97
N GLN A 147 3.25 -4.38 -52.17
CA GLN A 147 2.38 -5.50 -52.47
C GLN A 147 3.20 -6.79 -52.40
N PHE A 148 2.61 -7.85 -51.86
CA PHE A 148 3.23 -9.17 -51.81
C PHE A 148 2.32 -10.24 -52.42
N SER A 149 2.94 -11.22 -53.07
CA SER A 149 2.37 -12.50 -53.48
C SER A 149 3.46 -13.58 -53.38
N GLU A 150 3.78 -14.28 -54.46
CA GLU A 150 5.07 -14.98 -54.59
C GLU A 150 6.22 -14.01 -54.92
N ASP A 151 5.86 -12.90 -55.57
CA ASP A 151 6.72 -11.76 -55.89
C ASP A 151 6.43 -10.56 -54.96
N PHE A 152 7.33 -9.58 -54.94
CA PHE A 152 7.22 -8.40 -54.08
C PHE A 152 7.46 -7.14 -54.89
N GLN A 153 6.55 -6.18 -54.79
CA GLN A 153 6.66 -4.91 -55.49
C GLN A 153 6.45 -3.75 -54.53
N ILE A 154 7.48 -2.90 -54.39
CA ILE A 154 7.36 -1.60 -53.75
C ILE A 154 6.69 -0.66 -54.76
N HIS A 155 5.50 -0.15 -54.44
CA HIS A 155 4.78 0.78 -55.31
C HIS A 155 5.19 2.22 -55.05
N PHE A 156 5.46 2.55 -53.78
CA PHE A 156 6.11 3.80 -53.39
C PHE A 156 6.75 3.66 -52.00
N THR A 157 7.87 4.37 -51.82
CA THR A 157 8.61 4.52 -50.56
C THR A 157 8.18 5.78 -49.79
N PHE A 158 8.61 5.93 -48.53
CA PHE A 158 8.38 7.14 -47.74
C PHE A 158 8.95 8.40 -48.43
N ASN A 159 10.10 8.28 -49.10
CA ASN A 159 10.71 9.35 -49.90
C ASN A 159 9.84 9.78 -51.09
N GLU A 160 9.24 8.81 -51.79
CA GLU A 160 8.37 9.09 -52.93
C GLU A 160 7.03 9.69 -52.49
N PHE A 161 6.47 9.18 -51.39
CA PHE A 161 5.29 9.77 -50.77
C PHE A 161 5.52 11.22 -50.36
N LYS A 162 6.67 11.52 -49.73
CA LYS A 162 7.07 12.88 -49.33
C LYS A 162 7.13 13.84 -50.52
N LYS A 163 7.51 13.36 -51.71
CA LYS A 163 7.56 14.17 -52.95
C LYS A 163 6.18 14.36 -53.58
N ASN A 164 5.30 13.37 -53.49
CA ASN A 164 3.97 13.41 -54.10
C ASN A 164 2.88 12.84 -53.16
N PRO A 165 2.42 13.62 -52.16
CA PRO A 165 1.47 13.17 -51.15
C PRO A 165 0.02 13.21 -51.69
N LYS A 166 -0.24 12.51 -52.80
CA LYS A 166 -1.57 12.36 -53.41
C LYS A 166 -1.97 10.87 -53.42
N PRO A 167 -2.64 10.37 -52.36
CA PRO A 167 -2.92 8.94 -52.20
C PRO A 167 -3.62 8.30 -53.39
N SER A 168 -4.66 8.95 -53.91
CA SER A 168 -5.43 8.44 -55.05
C SER A 168 -4.59 8.25 -56.32
N PHE A 169 -3.57 9.08 -56.54
CA PHE A 169 -2.66 8.93 -57.68
C PHE A 169 -1.68 7.77 -57.48
N LEU A 170 -1.12 7.65 -56.27
CA LEU A 170 -0.14 6.61 -55.94
C LEU A 170 -0.73 5.21 -55.98
N VAL A 171 -2.00 5.06 -55.61
CA VAL A 171 -2.64 3.75 -55.51
C VAL A 171 -3.33 3.35 -56.82
N LYS A 172 -3.83 4.29 -57.64
CA LYS A 172 -4.65 3.97 -58.83
C LYS A 172 -3.98 3.01 -59.82
N SER A 173 -2.67 3.19 -60.09
CA SER A 173 -1.91 2.41 -61.07
C SER A 173 -1.50 1.01 -60.60
N ILE A 174 -1.68 0.69 -59.31
CA ILE A 174 -1.29 -0.59 -58.72
C ILE A 174 -2.12 -1.72 -59.36
N LYS A 175 -1.42 -2.71 -59.93
CA LYS A 175 -2.00 -3.95 -60.49
C LYS A 175 -1.74 -5.11 -59.54
N GLN A 176 -2.69 -6.04 -59.47
CA GLN A 176 -2.56 -7.27 -58.69
C GLN A 176 -1.50 -8.17 -59.30
N LEU A 177 -0.60 -8.71 -58.47
CA LEU A 177 0.50 -9.58 -58.91
C LEU A 177 0.04 -11.01 -59.23
N LEU A 178 -0.98 -11.51 -58.53
CA LEU A 178 -1.39 -12.92 -58.52
C LEU A 178 -0.25 -13.83 -58.00
N GLY A 179 -0.48 -15.14 -57.98
CA GLY A 179 0.49 -16.13 -57.48
C GLY A 179 0.22 -16.56 -56.04
N ARG A 180 1.26 -17.07 -55.35
CA ARG A 180 1.17 -17.57 -53.97
C ARG A 180 1.18 -16.44 -52.93
N THR A 181 1.25 -16.78 -51.63
CA THR A 181 1.05 -15.84 -50.52
C THR A 181 2.23 -15.90 -49.56
N HIS A 182 3.33 -15.19 -49.87
CA HIS A 182 4.56 -15.16 -49.07
C HIS A 182 4.56 -14.06 -47.99
N THR A 183 3.61 -14.16 -47.05
CA THR A 183 3.37 -13.15 -46.01
C THR A 183 4.54 -12.93 -45.05
N ALA A 184 5.19 -14.00 -44.56
CA ALA A 184 6.30 -13.90 -43.61
C ALA A 184 7.53 -13.25 -44.27
N THR A 185 7.83 -13.65 -45.51
CA THR A 185 8.89 -13.01 -46.29
C THR A 185 8.57 -11.54 -46.61
N GLY A 186 7.30 -11.22 -46.90
CA GLY A 186 6.83 -9.85 -47.11
C GLY A 186 7.06 -8.96 -45.90
N ILE A 187 6.70 -9.43 -44.69
CA ILE A 187 6.94 -8.70 -43.44
C ILE A 187 8.43 -8.41 -43.27
N ARG A 188 9.30 -9.40 -43.45
CA ARG A 188 10.76 -9.20 -43.32
C ARG A 188 11.29 -8.17 -44.31
N LYS A 189 10.80 -8.18 -45.56
CA LYS A 189 11.18 -7.19 -46.57
C LYS A 189 10.74 -5.78 -46.18
N VAL A 190 9.52 -5.61 -45.66
CA VAL A 190 9.07 -4.30 -45.17
C VAL A 190 9.96 -3.79 -44.04
N VAL A 191 10.29 -4.64 -43.07
CA VAL A 191 11.17 -4.31 -41.94
C VAL A 191 12.55 -3.84 -42.43
N ARG A 192 13.16 -4.56 -43.38
CA ARG A 192 14.53 -4.30 -43.84
C ARG A 192 14.65 -3.25 -44.94
N GLU A 193 13.65 -3.11 -45.79
CA GLU A 193 13.72 -2.28 -46.99
C GLU A 193 12.91 -0.99 -46.84
N LEU A 194 11.66 -1.05 -46.36
CA LEU A 194 10.80 0.14 -46.27
C LEU A 194 11.13 0.99 -45.05
N PHE A 195 11.32 0.36 -43.88
CA PHE A 195 11.68 1.06 -42.63
C PHE A 195 13.17 1.44 -42.53
N HIS A 196 13.89 1.37 -43.65
CA HIS A 196 15.28 1.81 -43.74
C HIS A 196 15.38 3.29 -44.15
N SER A 197 16.40 3.98 -43.66
CA SER A 197 16.62 5.41 -43.90
C SER A 197 16.77 5.76 -45.40
N SER A 198 17.35 4.85 -46.20
CA SER A 198 17.44 5.01 -47.66
C SER A 198 16.08 5.13 -48.36
N SER A 199 15.05 4.51 -47.78
CA SER A 199 13.67 4.56 -48.28
C SER A 199 12.88 5.75 -47.73
N GLY A 200 13.51 6.57 -46.88
CA GLY A 200 12.93 7.78 -46.30
C GLY A 200 12.29 7.59 -44.93
N ALA A 201 12.46 6.41 -44.32
CA ALA A 201 12.02 6.17 -42.95
C ALA A 201 12.82 7.03 -41.98
N ARG A 202 12.12 7.64 -41.02
CA ARG A 202 12.67 8.51 -40.00
C ARG A 202 13.04 7.70 -38.78
N GLU A 203 14.28 7.84 -38.33
CA GLU A 203 14.81 7.12 -37.17
C GLU A 203 14.03 7.39 -35.87
N ASN A 204 13.50 8.61 -35.71
CA ASN A 204 12.75 9.04 -34.53
C ASN A 204 11.22 8.96 -34.70
N ALA A 205 10.71 8.33 -35.77
CA ALA A 205 9.28 8.18 -36.01
C ALA A 205 8.76 6.83 -35.49
N LEU A 206 7.49 6.82 -35.08
CA LEU A 206 6.75 5.62 -34.78
C LEU A 206 6.58 4.79 -36.06
N LYS A 207 7.06 3.54 -36.06
CA LYS A 207 6.96 2.65 -37.20
C LYS A 207 5.71 1.79 -37.09
N ILE A 208 4.79 1.91 -38.02
CA ILE A 208 3.55 1.13 -38.05
C ILE A 208 3.47 0.32 -39.34
N LEU A 209 3.29 -0.99 -39.24
CA LEU A 209 3.03 -1.88 -40.36
C LEU A 209 1.55 -2.28 -40.36
N VAL A 210 0.85 -2.01 -41.45
CA VAL A 210 -0.53 -2.48 -41.66
C VAL A 210 -0.50 -3.61 -42.70
N VAL A 211 -0.73 -4.84 -42.26
CA VAL A 211 -0.81 -6.03 -43.11
C VAL A 211 -2.27 -6.28 -43.47
N ILE A 212 -2.59 -6.35 -44.76
CA ILE A 212 -3.94 -6.66 -45.25
C ILE A 212 -3.86 -7.95 -46.05
N THR A 213 -4.50 -9.01 -45.57
CA THR A 213 -4.41 -10.37 -46.15
C THR A 213 -5.68 -11.17 -45.84
N ASP A 214 -5.94 -12.23 -46.61
CA ASP A 214 -6.96 -13.24 -46.30
C ASP A 214 -6.43 -14.38 -45.40
N GLY A 215 -5.20 -14.25 -44.91
CA GLY A 215 -4.70 -14.98 -43.74
C GLY A 215 -4.27 -16.42 -43.97
N GLU A 216 -4.05 -16.85 -45.22
CA GLU A 216 -3.48 -18.16 -45.52
C GLU A 216 -2.12 -18.03 -46.23
N LYS A 217 -1.02 -18.09 -45.46
CA LYS A 217 0.32 -18.22 -46.02
C LYS A 217 0.48 -19.54 -46.78
N TYR A 218 0.78 -19.44 -48.08
CA TYR A 218 0.99 -20.60 -48.95
C TYR A 218 2.32 -20.47 -49.71
N GLY A 219 3.19 -21.47 -49.61
CA GLY A 219 4.46 -21.53 -50.33
C GLY A 219 5.62 -20.68 -49.77
N ASP A 220 5.41 -19.94 -48.68
CA ASP A 220 6.44 -19.08 -48.09
C ASP A 220 7.58 -19.90 -47.46
N PRO A 221 8.85 -19.67 -47.83
CA PRO A 221 10.00 -20.36 -47.24
C PRO A 221 10.27 -19.98 -45.79
N LEU A 222 9.68 -18.90 -45.27
CA LEU A 222 9.86 -18.44 -43.90
C LEU A 222 8.63 -18.70 -43.02
N ASP A 223 8.87 -18.71 -41.71
CA ASP A 223 7.85 -18.76 -40.69
C ASP A 223 7.77 -17.44 -39.91
N TYR A 224 6.62 -17.16 -39.30
CA TYR A 224 6.42 -15.95 -38.51
C TYR A 224 7.36 -15.86 -37.30
N LYS A 225 7.72 -17.00 -36.71
CA LYS A 225 8.68 -17.05 -35.60
C LYS A 225 10.07 -16.51 -35.98
N ASP A 226 10.41 -16.50 -37.26
CA ASP A 226 11.71 -16.05 -37.76
C ASP A 226 11.72 -14.54 -38.05
N VAL A 227 10.55 -13.93 -38.26
CA VAL A 227 10.43 -12.55 -38.76
C VAL A 227 9.77 -11.58 -37.77
N ILE A 228 8.82 -12.05 -36.95
CA ILE A 228 8.13 -11.20 -35.97
C ILE A 228 9.07 -10.70 -34.87
N PRO A 229 10.00 -11.52 -34.30
CA PRO A 229 10.96 -11.01 -33.34
C PRO A 229 11.89 -9.92 -33.90
N GLU A 230 12.16 -9.94 -35.22
CA GLU A 230 12.93 -8.88 -35.88
C GLU A 230 12.12 -7.58 -35.92
N ALA A 231 10.85 -7.65 -36.31
CA ALA A 231 9.95 -6.49 -36.31
C ALA A 231 9.73 -5.90 -34.90
N ASP A 232 9.64 -6.76 -33.87
CA ASP A 232 9.55 -6.34 -32.47
C ASP A 232 10.81 -5.62 -31.99
N ARG A 233 12.01 -6.13 -32.34
CA ARG A 233 13.28 -5.46 -31.99
C ARG A 233 13.42 -4.08 -32.63
N GLU A 234 12.87 -3.90 -33.83
CA GLU A 234 12.86 -2.63 -34.55
C GLU A 234 11.75 -1.66 -34.09
N GLY A 235 10.95 -2.07 -33.10
CA GLY A 235 9.88 -1.24 -32.51
C GLY A 235 8.68 -1.01 -33.45
N ILE A 236 8.40 -1.94 -34.36
CA ILE A 236 7.34 -1.79 -35.37
C ILE A 236 6.01 -2.30 -34.81
N ILE A 237 5.02 -1.40 -34.68
CA ILE A 237 3.64 -1.76 -34.32
C ILE A 237 2.95 -2.36 -35.54
N ARG A 238 2.35 -3.54 -35.39
CA ARG A 238 1.76 -4.29 -36.51
C ARG A 238 0.26 -4.42 -36.33
N TYR A 239 -0.49 -3.85 -37.26
CA TYR A 239 -1.93 -4.07 -37.41
C TYR A 239 -2.18 -5.06 -38.53
N VAL A 240 -3.15 -5.94 -38.31
CA VAL A 240 -3.52 -6.98 -39.26
C VAL A 240 -5.00 -6.86 -39.59
N ILE A 241 -5.30 -6.72 -40.85
CA ILE A 241 -6.66 -6.66 -41.37
C ILE A 241 -6.89 -7.95 -42.15
N GLY A 242 -7.59 -8.88 -41.50
CA GLY A 242 -8.00 -10.12 -42.14
C GLY A 242 -9.25 -9.89 -42.98
N VAL A 243 -9.27 -10.38 -44.22
CA VAL A 243 -10.42 -10.19 -45.12
C VAL A 243 -11.00 -11.50 -45.63
N GLY A 244 -12.34 -11.57 -45.69
CA GLY A 244 -13.06 -12.73 -46.21
C GLY A 244 -12.99 -13.92 -45.25
N ASP A 245 -12.63 -15.09 -45.78
CA ASP A 245 -12.63 -16.36 -45.03
C ASP A 245 -11.44 -16.52 -44.06
N ALA A 246 -10.59 -15.48 -43.93
CA ALA A 246 -9.46 -15.40 -43.02
C ALA A 246 -9.76 -15.78 -41.55
N PHE A 247 -11.03 -15.72 -41.15
CA PHE A 247 -11.49 -16.04 -39.80
C PHE A 247 -12.35 -17.31 -39.70
N ASN A 248 -12.59 -18.00 -40.81
CA ASN A 248 -13.44 -19.19 -40.82
C ASN A 248 -12.69 -20.43 -40.30
N HIS A 249 -11.37 -20.45 -40.42
CA HIS A 249 -10.51 -21.53 -39.91
C HIS A 249 -9.68 -21.07 -38.70
N LEU A 250 -9.58 -21.93 -37.67
CA LEU A 250 -8.82 -21.65 -36.45
C LEU A 250 -7.34 -21.34 -36.73
N LYS A 251 -6.74 -22.06 -37.68
CA LYS A 251 -5.34 -21.90 -38.08
C LYS A 251 -5.04 -20.50 -38.63
N ASN A 252 -5.90 -19.98 -39.50
CA ASN A 252 -5.74 -18.65 -40.11
C ASN A 252 -5.90 -17.55 -39.04
N ARG A 253 -6.80 -17.75 -38.06
CA ARG A 253 -6.95 -16.82 -36.92
C ARG A 253 -5.70 -16.77 -36.03
N GLU A 254 -5.11 -17.92 -35.75
CA GLU A 254 -3.85 -17.98 -35.02
C GLU A 254 -2.73 -17.28 -35.78
N GLU A 255 -2.69 -17.45 -37.10
CA GLU A 255 -1.74 -16.78 -37.98
C GLU A 255 -1.83 -15.25 -37.91
N LEU A 256 -3.04 -14.69 -38.04
CA LEU A 256 -3.27 -13.25 -37.92
C LEU A 256 -2.89 -12.72 -36.52
N ASN A 257 -3.17 -13.49 -35.46
CA ASN A 257 -2.80 -13.14 -34.09
C ASN A 257 -1.29 -13.15 -33.87
N ILE A 258 -0.55 -14.02 -34.58
CA ILE A 258 0.92 -14.09 -34.51
C ILE A 258 1.55 -12.88 -35.22
N ILE A 259 0.98 -12.46 -36.36
CA ILE A 259 1.49 -11.30 -37.12
C ILE A 259 1.29 -10.00 -36.33
N ALA A 260 0.12 -9.82 -35.73
CA ALA A 260 -0.24 -8.59 -35.04
C ALA A 260 0.59 -8.32 -33.77
N SER A 261 0.73 -7.05 -33.41
CA SER A 261 1.28 -6.67 -32.10
C SER A 261 0.34 -7.09 -30.96
N LYS A 262 0.89 -7.30 -29.77
CA LYS A 262 0.10 -7.66 -28.60
C LYS A 262 -0.54 -6.41 -27.97
N PRO A 263 -1.77 -6.52 -27.43
CA PRO A 263 -2.66 -7.68 -27.47
C PRO A 263 -3.37 -7.82 -28.84
N PRO A 264 -3.60 -9.05 -29.36
CA PRO A 264 -4.20 -9.26 -30.69
C PRO A 264 -5.60 -8.67 -30.85
N ARG A 265 -6.39 -8.63 -29.76
CA ARG A 265 -7.73 -8.00 -29.75
C ARG A 265 -7.70 -6.54 -30.20
N ASP A 266 -6.55 -5.88 -30.01
CA ASP A 266 -6.39 -4.48 -30.31
C ASP A 266 -5.79 -4.20 -31.68
N HIS A 267 -5.12 -5.20 -32.26
CA HIS A 267 -4.31 -5.05 -33.46
C HIS A 267 -4.78 -5.92 -34.64
N VAL A 268 -5.74 -6.83 -34.41
CA VAL A 268 -6.36 -7.65 -35.45
C VAL A 268 -7.78 -7.15 -35.71
N PHE A 269 -8.05 -6.77 -36.95
CA PHE A 269 -9.38 -6.35 -37.39
C PHE A 269 -9.98 -7.38 -38.34
N ARG A 270 -11.22 -7.78 -38.06
CA ARG A 270 -11.98 -8.74 -38.87
C ARG A 270 -12.91 -8.03 -39.84
N VAL A 271 -12.81 -8.40 -41.11
CA VAL A 271 -13.66 -7.91 -42.18
C VAL A 271 -14.48 -9.06 -42.75
N ASN A 272 -15.81 -9.02 -42.59
CA ASN A 272 -16.69 -10.03 -43.17
C ASN A 272 -16.81 -9.92 -44.69
N ASN A 273 -16.60 -8.72 -45.25
CA ASN A 273 -16.51 -8.43 -46.68
C ASN A 273 -15.81 -7.07 -46.90
N PHE A 274 -15.21 -6.82 -48.05
CA PHE A 274 -14.47 -5.57 -48.29
C PHE A 274 -15.34 -4.29 -48.20
N GLU A 275 -16.67 -4.39 -48.09
CA GLU A 275 -17.56 -3.26 -47.76
C GLU A 275 -17.43 -2.81 -46.29
N ALA A 276 -17.12 -3.73 -45.37
CA ALA A 276 -16.91 -3.45 -43.94
C ALA A 276 -15.57 -2.77 -43.63
N LEU A 277 -14.67 -2.63 -44.62
CA LEU A 277 -13.43 -1.86 -44.48
C LEU A 277 -13.70 -0.38 -44.09
N LYS A 278 -14.87 0.17 -44.47
CA LYS A 278 -15.29 1.53 -44.04
C LYS A 278 -15.47 1.66 -42.53
N THR A 279 -15.90 0.61 -41.84
CA THR A 279 -16.06 0.63 -40.38
C THR A 279 -14.70 0.51 -39.68
N ILE A 280 -13.76 -0.23 -40.28
CA ILE A 280 -12.39 -0.34 -39.78
C ILE A 280 -11.59 0.93 -40.03
N GLN A 281 -11.89 1.71 -41.07
CA GLN A 281 -11.25 3.01 -41.29
C GLN A 281 -11.31 3.84 -40.01
N ASN A 282 -12.49 4.00 -39.41
CA ASN A 282 -12.65 4.75 -38.17
C ASN A 282 -11.95 4.09 -36.97
N GLN A 283 -12.00 2.76 -36.82
CA GLN A 283 -11.37 2.07 -35.69
C GLN A 283 -9.84 2.06 -35.74
N LEU A 284 -9.27 1.80 -36.93
CA LEU A 284 -7.83 1.83 -37.17
C LEU A 284 -7.32 3.27 -37.06
N GLN A 285 -8.07 4.24 -37.57
CA GLN A 285 -7.82 5.67 -37.38
C GLN A 285 -7.82 6.05 -35.90
N GLU A 286 -8.86 5.68 -35.13
CA GLU A 286 -8.97 5.94 -33.69
C GLU A 286 -7.76 5.38 -32.94
N LYS A 287 -7.31 4.17 -33.29
CA LYS A 287 -6.15 3.54 -32.65
C LYS A 287 -4.80 4.11 -33.09
N ILE A 288 -4.66 4.56 -34.33
CA ILE A 288 -3.43 5.22 -34.79
C ILE A 288 -3.35 6.65 -34.25
N PHE A 289 -4.45 7.43 -34.25
CA PHE A 289 -4.50 8.76 -33.64
C PHE A 289 -4.40 8.74 -32.12
N ALA A 290 -4.86 7.67 -31.47
CA ALA A 290 -4.61 7.41 -30.06
C ALA A 290 -3.12 7.35 -29.71
N ILE A 291 -2.29 6.84 -30.62
CA ILE A 291 -0.83 6.78 -30.46
C ILE A 291 -0.19 8.14 -30.80
N GLU A 292 -0.80 8.92 -31.71
CA GLU A 292 -0.31 10.24 -32.14
C GLU A 292 -0.72 11.43 -31.24
N GLY A 293 -1.39 11.20 -30.10
CA GLY A 293 -1.77 12.26 -29.16
C GLY A 293 -3.08 12.95 -29.55
N THR A 294 -4.10 12.63 -28.75
CA THR A 294 -5.53 12.98 -28.88
C THR A 294 -5.91 14.37 -29.42
N GLN A 295 -6.88 14.38 -30.35
CA GLN A 295 -7.93 15.41 -30.39
C GLN A 295 -9.31 14.78 -30.67
N THR A 296 -10.29 15.25 -29.90
CA THR A 296 -11.76 15.22 -30.08
C THR A 296 -12.49 13.87 -30.24
N GLY A 297 -13.01 13.37 -29.10
CA GLY A 297 -14.32 12.70 -29.08
C GLY A 297 -14.37 11.18 -29.04
N SER A 298 -13.26 10.44 -28.89
CA SER A 298 -13.30 8.99 -28.70
C SER A 298 -12.00 8.51 -28.04
N SER A 299 -12.14 7.91 -26.85
CA SER A 299 -11.08 7.59 -25.89
C SER A 299 -10.24 6.39 -26.32
N SER A 300 -8.93 6.56 -26.54
CA SER A 300 -8.01 5.49 -26.16
C SER A 300 -7.96 5.39 -24.65
N SER A 301 -7.98 4.17 -24.12
CA SER A 301 -7.78 3.92 -22.70
C SER A 301 -6.35 4.37 -22.34
N PHE A 302 -6.22 5.35 -21.44
CA PHE A 302 -4.95 5.71 -20.81
C PHE A 302 -4.24 4.43 -20.33
N GLU A 303 -3.02 4.17 -20.77
CA GLU A 303 -2.22 3.04 -20.28
C GLU A 303 -1.39 3.48 -19.09
N HIS A 304 -0.46 4.40 -19.29
CA HIS A 304 0.46 4.84 -18.25
C HIS A 304 0.72 6.35 -18.24
N GLU A 305 0.09 7.10 -19.14
CA GLU A 305 0.19 8.56 -19.27
C GLU A 305 -0.26 9.29 -18.00
N MET A 306 -1.14 8.65 -17.23
CA MET A 306 -1.67 9.14 -15.96
C MET A 306 -1.30 8.21 -14.80
N SER A 307 -0.24 7.41 -14.94
CA SER A 307 0.05 6.30 -14.01
C SER A 307 0.32 6.75 -12.58
N GLN A 308 0.88 7.95 -12.36
CA GLN A 308 1.19 8.49 -11.05
C GLN A 308 2.02 7.52 -10.19
N GLU A 309 3.15 7.03 -10.72
CA GLU A 309 3.99 6.08 -10.00
C GLU A 309 4.43 6.61 -8.62
N GLY A 310 4.47 5.73 -7.62
CA GLY A 310 4.85 6.13 -6.27
C GLY A 310 3.75 6.86 -5.51
N PHE A 311 2.49 6.77 -5.96
CA PHE A 311 1.36 7.26 -5.18
C PHE A 311 1.32 6.62 -3.79
N SER A 312 1.58 5.32 -3.75
CA SER A 312 2.00 4.59 -2.55
C SER A 312 3.36 3.93 -2.82
N ALA A 313 4.06 3.54 -1.75
CA ALA A 313 5.39 2.98 -1.86
C ALA A 313 5.62 1.91 -0.80
N ALA A 314 6.35 0.85 -1.15
CA ALA A 314 6.83 -0.19 -0.25
C ALA A 314 8.22 -0.66 -0.67
N ILE A 315 9.00 -1.27 0.24
CA ILE A 315 10.35 -1.76 -0.05
C ILE A 315 10.41 -3.26 0.18
N THR A 316 10.59 -4.04 -0.90
CA THR A 316 10.66 -5.50 -0.87
C THR A 316 12.10 -6.00 -0.86
N SER A 317 12.32 -7.31 -0.62
CA SER A 317 13.65 -7.91 -0.81
C SER A 317 14.12 -7.78 -2.26
N ASP A 318 13.17 -7.80 -3.18
CA ASP A 318 13.39 -7.77 -4.63
C ASP A 318 13.40 -6.35 -5.18
N GLY A 319 13.36 -5.29 -4.35
CA GLY A 319 13.41 -3.89 -4.79
C GLY A 319 12.18 -3.05 -4.38
N PRO A 320 12.17 -1.75 -4.71
CA PRO A 320 11.06 -0.87 -4.38
C PRO A 320 9.82 -1.20 -5.23
N VAL A 321 8.66 -1.13 -4.59
CA VAL A 321 7.33 -1.25 -5.21
C VAL A 321 6.64 0.10 -5.14
N LEU A 322 6.19 0.57 -6.30
CA LEU A 322 5.57 1.88 -6.49
C LEU A 322 4.12 1.71 -6.95
N GLY A 323 3.15 2.13 -6.16
CA GLY A 323 1.74 2.15 -6.56
C GLY A 323 1.52 3.12 -7.72
N ALA A 324 0.75 2.71 -8.73
CA ALA A 324 0.55 3.44 -9.98
C ALA A 324 -0.95 3.55 -10.30
N VAL A 325 -1.65 4.37 -9.51
CA VAL A 325 -3.12 4.43 -9.41
C VAL A 325 -3.84 4.74 -10.71
N GLY A 326 -3.25 5.53 -11.61
CA GLY A 326 -3.92 5.94 -12.85
C GLY A 326 -3.56 5.10 -14.07
N SER A 327 -2.86 3.98 -13.86
CA SER A 327 -2.55 3.05 -14.94
C SER A 327 -3.83 2.37 -15.47
N PHE A 328 -3.90 2.14 -16.79
CA PHE A 328 -4.96 1.43 -17.50
C PHE A 328 -6.36 1.94 -17.13
N SER A 329 -6.67 3.19 -17.49
CA SER A 329 -7.92 3.91 -17.15
C SER A 329 -8.23 3.83 -15.65
N TRP A 330 -7.26 4.21 -14.83
CA TRP A 330 -7.37 4.21 -13.37
C TRP A 330 -7.76 2.86 -12.75
N SER A 331 -7.52 1.77 -13.48
CA SER A 331 -7.62 0.44 -12.87
C SER A 331 -6.49 0.19 -11.89
N GLY A 332 -5.34 0.82 -12.11
CA GLY A 332 -4.24 0.88 -11.18
C GLY A 332 -3.42 -0.41 -11.14
N GLY A 333 -2.57 -0.50 -10.13
CA GLY A 333 -1.60 -1.56 -9.93
C GLY A 333 -0.36 -1.02 -9.23
N ALA A 334 0.73 -1.77 -9.28
CA ALA A 334 2.02 -1.35 -8.76
C ALA A 334 3.17 -1.81 -9.65
N LEU A 335 4.25 -1.03 -9.69
CA LEU A 335 5.48 -1.36 -10.40
C LEU A 335 6.53 -1.82 -9.40
N LEU A 336 6.99 -3.07 -9.55
CA LEU A 336 8.17 -3.58 -8.86
C LEU A 336 9.41 -3.26 -9.71
N TYR A 337 10.46 -2.73 -9.09
CA TYR A 337 11.74 -2.43 -9.75
C TYR A 337 12.85 -3.34 -9.22
N PRO A 338 13.09 -4.51 -9.85
CA PRO A 338 14.15 -5.39 -9.40
C PRO A 338 15.55 -4.87 -9.73
N PRO A 339 16.57 -5.16 -8.89
CA PRO A 339 17.94 -4.73 -9.16
C PRO A 339 18.42 -5.23 -10.54
N LYS A 340 18.79 -4.30 -11.42
CA LYS A 340 19.35 -4.59 -12.76
C LYS A 340 18.43 -5.39 -13.70
N MET A 341 17.12 -5.38 -13.47
CA MET A 341 16.12 -5.99 -14.36
C MET A 341 15.08 -4.97 -14.79
N SER A 342 14.31 -5.31 -15.83
CA SER A 342 13.16 -4.50 -16.24
C SER A 342 12.07 -4.48 -15.16
N PRO A 343 11.36 -3.36 -14.97
CA PRO A 343 10.28 -3.28 -14.00
C PRO A 343 9.15 -4.25 -14.36
N THR A 344 8.51 -4.81 -13.33
CA THR A 344 7.36 -5.70 -13.47
C THR A 344 6.11 -4.99 -13.00
N PHE A 345 5.08 -4.93 -13.86
CA PHE A 345 3.79 -4.37 -13.49
C PHE A 345 2.89 -5.43 -12.87
N ILE A 346 2.36 -5.14 -11.69
CA ILE A 346 1.51 -6.00 -10.88
C ILE A 346 0.11 -5.40 -10.87
N ASN A 347 -0.85 -6.09 -11.50
CA ASN A 347 -2.24 -5.66 -11.57
C ASN A 347 -3.21 -6.86 -11.59
N MET A 348 -4.51 -6.56 -11.64
CA MET A 348 -5.53 -7.55 -11.95
C MET A 348 -5.55 -7.87 -13.46
N SER A 349 -6.05 -9.06 -13.83
CA SER A 349 -6.19 -9.46 -15.24
C SER A 349 -6.88 -8.38 -16.08
N GLN A 350 -6.41 -8.14 -17.31
CA GLN A 350 -7.04 -7.22 -18.27
C GLN A 350 -8.48 -7.61 -18.66
N GLU A 351 -8.95 -8.80 -18.27
CA GLU A 351 -10.34 -9.25 -18.44
C GLU A 351 -11.29 -8.68 -17.37
N ASN A 352 -10.75 -8.15 -16.27
CA ASN A 352 -11.53 -7.60 -15.15
C ASN A 352 -11.94 -6.16 -15.41
N VAL A 353 -12.96 -5.97 -16.25
CA VAL A 353 -13.49 -4.65 -16.62
C VAL A 353 -14.00 -3.86 -15.40
N ASP A 354 -14.39 -4.55 -14.33
CA ASP A 354 -14.86 -3.98 -13.05
C ASP A 354 -13.78 -3.24 -12.27
N MET A 355 -12.50 -3.45 -12.62
CA MET A 355 -11.38 -2.75 -11.99
C MET A 355 -11.15 -1.35 -12.54
N ARG A 356 -11.79 -0.92 -13.64
CA ARG A 356 -11.65 0.47 -14.14
C ARG A 356 -12.05 1.48 -13.06
N ASP A 357 -11.32 2.60 -12.99
CA ASP A 357 -11.54 3.67 -12.01
C ASP A 357 -11.50 3.23 -10.53
N SER A 358 -10.83 2.10 -10.23
CA SER A 358 -10.79 1.50 -8.89
C SER A 358 -9.64 2.02 -8.00
N TYR A 359 -8.62 2.62 -8.61
CA TYR A 359 -7.39 3.10 -7.96
C TYR A 359 -6.61 1.99 -7.24
N LEU A 360 -6.47 0.81 -7.83
CA LEU A 360 -5.58 -0.21 -7.27
C LEU A 360 -4.16 0.35 -7.09
N GLY A 361 -3.55 0.09 -5.94
CA GLY A 361 -2.24 0.66 -5.59
C GLY A 361 -2.32 2.05 -4.94
N TYR A 362 -3.52 2.51 -4.55
CA TYR A 362 -3.67 3.71 -3.71
C TYR A 362 -2.94 3.56 -2.38
N SER A 363 -2.96 2.35 -1.83
CA SER A 363 -2.16 1.91 -0.70
C SER A 363 -1.45 0.61 -1.08
N ALA A 364 -0.25 0.42 -0.56
CA ALA A 364 0.58 -0.75 -0.80
C ALA A 364 1.29 -1.14 0.51
N GLU A 365 1.24 -2.42 0.87
CA GLU A 365 1.85 -2.96 2.08
C GLU A 365 2.41 -4.36 1.83
N LEU A 366 3.38 -4.78 2.63
CA LEU A 366 4.03 -6.09 2.48
C LEU A 366 3.65 -7.04 3.59
N ALA A 367 3.24 -8.25 3.22
CA ALA A 367 2.99 -9.32 4.17
C ALA A 367 3.98 -10.47 3.94
N PHE A 368 4.43 -11.07 5.04
CA PHE A 368 5.23 -12.29 5.02
C PHE A 368 4.35 -13.45 5.47
N TRP A 369 4.22 -14.48 4.66
CA TRP A 369 3.38 -15.61 5.00
C TRP A 369 4.10 -16.93 4.73
N LYS A 370 4.50 -17.63 5.80
CA LYS A 370 5.26 -18.89 5.74
C LYS A 370 6.53 -18.75 4.91
N GLY A 371 7.24 -17.63 5.07
CA GLY A 371 8.45 -17.30 4.31
C GLY A 371 8.22 -16.85 2.87
N VAL A 372 6.96 -16.74 2.40
CA VAL A 372 6.64 -16.18 1.08
C VAL A 372 6.26 -14.71 1.22
N GLN A 373 6.97 -13.85 0.51
CA GLN A 373 6.65 -12.43 0.42
C GLN A 373 5.41 -12.22 -0.45
N SER A 374 4.43 -11.49 0.09
CA SER A 374 3.16 -11.16 -0.56
C SER A 374 3.00 -9.64 -0.60
N LEU A 375 2.43 -9.12 -1.68
CA LEU A 375 2.14 -7.70 -1.85
C LEU A 375 0.64 -7.47 -1.67
N ILE A 376 0.25 -6.51 -0.85
CA ILE A 376 -1.16 -6.17 -0.62
C ILE A 376 -1.43 -4.79 -1.19
N LEU A 377 -2.41 -4.69 -2.09
CA LEU A 377 -2.79 -3.44 -2.74
C LEU A 377 -4.24 -3.08 -2.45
N GLY A 378 -4.48 -1.82 -2.07
CA GLY A 378 -5.82 -1.26 -1.89
C GLY A 378 -6.33 -0.59 -3.16
N ALA A 379 -7.61 -0.79 -3.45
CA ALA A 379 -8.38 -0.19 -4.54
C ALA A 379 -9.65 0.48 -3.98
N PRO A 380 -9.52 1.63 -3.29
CA PRO A 380 -10.60 2.22 -2.50
C PRO A 380 -11.79 2.73 -3.30
N ARG A 381 -11.68 2.84 -4.63
CA ARG A 381 -12.77 3.23 -5.52
C ARG A 381 -13.44 2.06 -6.24
N HIS A 382 -12.93 0.84 -6.10
CA HIS A 382 -13.50 -0.34 -6.74
C HIS A 382 -15.01 -0.45 -6.44
N GLN A 383 -15.83 -0.45 -7.49
CA GLN A 383 -17.30 -0.45 -7.39
C GLN A 383 -17.87 0.59 -6.41
N HIS A 384 -17.16 1.70 -6.21
CA HIS A 384 -17.45 2.77 -5.26
C HIS A 384 -17.49 2.34 -3.77
N THR A 385 -17.27 1.08 -3.43
CA THR A 385 -17.21 0.59 -2.04
C THR A 385 -15.78 0.41 -1.55
N GLY A 386 -14.88 0.01 -2.46
CA GLY A 386 -13.48 -0.29 -2.20
C GLY A 386 -13.19 -1.78 -2.08
N LYS A 387 -11.94 -2.17 -2.35
CA LYS A 387 -11.45 -3.57 -2.33
C LYS A 387 -9.97 -3.60 -1.96
N VAL A 388 -9.52 -4.72 -1.41
CA VAL A 388 -8.10 -5.01 -1.17
C VAL A 388 -7.75 -6.38 -1.74
N VAL A 389 -6.58 -6.49 -2.36
CA VAL A 389 -6.12 -7.69 -3.05
C VAL A 389 -4.72 -8.07 -2.56
N ILE A 390 -4.52 -9.35 -2.26
CA ILE A 390 -3.21 -9.95 -1.98
C ILE A 390 -2.67 -10.56 -3.27
N PHE A 391 -1.45 -10.19 -3.62
CA PHE A 391 -0.69 -10.73 -4.73
C PHE A 391 0.47 -11.58 -4.21
N THR A 392 0.72 -12.69 -4.89
CA THR A 392 1.89 -13.55 -4.64
C THR A 392 2.58 -13.88 -5.95
N GLN A 393 3.90 -14.10 -5.87
CA GLN A 393 4.68 -14.52 -7.01
C GLN A 393 4.60 -16.04 -7.18
N ALA A 394 4.26 -16.50 -8.39
CA ALA A 394 4.28 -17.91 -8.78
C ALA A 394 4.89 -18.03 -10.17
N SER A 395 5.97 -18.81 -10.30
CA SER A 395 6.72 -18.97 -11.56
C SER A 395 7.11 -17.64 -12.21
N GLU A 396 7.72 -16.75 -11.41
CA GLU A 396 8.15 -15.39 -11.81
C GLU A 396 7.01 -14.42 -12.21
N GLN A 397 5.75 -14.84 -12.17
CA GLN A 397 4.58 -14.00 -12.43
C GLN A 397 3.83 -13.66 -11.14
N TRP A 398 3.47 -12.39 -10.97
CA TRP A 398 2.59 -11.96 -9.90
C TRP A 398 1.14 -12.26 -10.24
N ARG A 399 0.43 -12.92 -9.32
CA ARG A 399 -0.99 -13.26 -9.49
C ARG A 399 -1.80 -12.94 -8.23
N PRO A 400 -3.08 -12.53 -8.37
CA PRO A 400 -3.94 -12.34 -7.23
C PRO A 400 -4.20 -13.68 -6.54
N LYS A 401 -4.10 -13.70 -5.21
CA LYS A 401 -4.25 -14.87 -4.35
C LYS A 401 -5.55 -14.82 -3.55
N ALA A 402 -5.86 -13.66 -2.98
CA ALA A 402 -7.03 -13.46 -2.14
C ALA A 402 -7.50 -12.01 -2.22
N GLU A 403 -8.77 -11.79 -1.93
CA GLU A 403 -9.40 -10.47 -1.98
C GLU A 403 -10.48 -10.30 -0.92
N VAL A 404 -10.70 -9.05 -0.52
CA VAL A 404 -11.77 -8.67 0.39
C VAL A 404 -12.33 -7.31 -0.02
N SER A 405 -13.66 -7.18 0.04
CA SER A 405 -14.39 -6.00 -0.46
C SER A 405 -15.04 -5.23 0.68
N GLY A 406 -15.09 -3.90 0.53
CA GLY A 406 -15.83 -3.00 1.41
C GLY A 406 -17.35 -3.17 1.24
N THR A 407 -18.09 -2.86 2.30
CA THR A 407 -19.54 -3.06 2.33
C THR A 407 -20.36 -1.80 2.06
N GLN A 408 -19.81 -0.60 2.33
CA GLN A 408 -20.53 0.67 2.21
C GLN A 408 -19.94 1.51 1.07
N ILE A 409 -20.83 2.03 0.22
CA ILE A 409 -20.47 2.95 -0.86
C ILE A 409 -19.86 4.24 -0.30
N GLY A 410 -18.82 4.74 -0.93
CA GLY A 410 -18.08 5.93 -0.52
C GLY A 410 -17.21 5.74 0.72
N SER A 411 -17.20 4.54 1.34
CA SER A 411 -16.42 4.32 2.57
C SER A 411 -14.90 4.35 2.37
N TYR A 412 -14.47 4.20 1.11
CA TYR A 412 -13.07 4.25 0.70
C TYR A 412 -12.26 3.10 1.33
N PHE A 413 -12.84 1.90 1.38
CA PHE A 413 -12.24 0.71 1.97
C PHE A 413 -10.96 0.30 1.21
N GLY A 414 -9.84 0.21 1.91
CA GLY A 414 -8.52 -0.01 1.31
C GLY A 414 -7.71 1.26 1.09
N ALA A 415 -8.13 2.40 1.66
CA ALA A 415 -7.38 3.65 1.57
C ALA A 415 -6.04 3.61 2.34
N SER A 416 -5.99 2.85 3.42
CA SER A 416 -4.81 2.61 4.24
C SER A 416 -4.73 1.12 4.57
N LEU A 417 -3.50 0.61 4.63
CA LEU A 417 -3.19 -0.78 4.95
C LEU A 417 -2.12 -0.80 6.04
N CYS A 418 -2.12 -1.84 6.87
CA CYS A 418 -1.08 -2.09 7.85
C CYS A 418 -1.05 -3.59 8.16
N THR A 419 0.07 -4.24 7.90
CA THR A 419 0.30 -5.65 8.20
C THR A 419 0.86 -5.80 9.60
N VAL A 420 0.29 -6.72 10.38
CA VAL A 420 0.65 -6.90 11.79
C VAL A 420 1.04 -8.35 12.03
N ASP A 421 2.23 -8.53 12.57
CA ASP A 421 2.73 -9.74 13.21
C ASP A 421 2.46 -9.58 14.72
N VAL A 422 1.39 -10.20 15.21
CA VAL A 422 0.85 -9.98 16.56
C VAL A 422 1.71 -10.70 17.59
N ASP A 423 2.13 -11.93 17.31
CA ASP A 423 2.90 -12.77 18.24
C ASP A 423 4.42 -12.70 18.04
N ARG A 424 4.88 -12.02 16.99
CA ARG A 424 6.28 -11.75 16.64
C ARG A 424 7.03 -12.98 16.19
N ASP A 425 6.35 -13.88 15.49
CA ASP A 425 6.96 -15.08 14.91
C ASP A 425 7.70 -14.81 13.58
N GLY A 426 7.60 -13.59 13.04
CA GLY A 426 8.19 -13.18 11.76
C GLY A 426 7.27 -13.38 10.56
N ASN A 427 6.05 -13.87 10.76
CA ASN A 427 4.98 -13.94 9.77
C ASN A 427 3.89 -12.93 10.11
N THR A 428 3.26 -12.40 9.07
CA THR A 428 2.09 -11.55 9.21
C THR A 428 0.88 -12.40 9.60
N ASP A 429 0.24 -12.06 10.71
CA ASP A 429 -0.99 -12.71 11.17
C ASP A 429 -2.23 -12.12 10.51
N LEU A 430 -2.26 -10.79 10.44
CA LEU A 430 -3.43 -10.03 10.02
C LEU A 430 -3.08 -8.76 9.25
N VAL A 431 -4.08 -8.25 8.55
CA VAL A 431 -4.02 -6.98 7.84
C VAL A 431 -5.13 -6.08 8.38
N LEU A 432 -4.76 -4.87 8.78
CA LEU A 432 -5.69 -3.81 9.09
C LEU A 432 -6.01 -3.04 7.81
N ILE A 433 -7.31 -2.87 7.53
CA ILE A 433 -7.79 -2.19 6.33
C ILE A 433 -8.65 -1.00 6.73
N GLY A 434 -8.18 0.21 6.40
CA GLY A 434 -8.89 1.45 6.68
C GLY A 434 -9.98 1.77 5.65
N ALA A 435 -11.10 2.25 6.16
CA ALA A 435 -12.21 2.84 5.42
C ALA A 435 -12.55 4.21 6.05
N PRO A 436 -11.68 5.23 5.87
CA PRO A 436 -11.79 6.49 6.60
C PRO A 436 -13.05 7.28 6.27
N HIS A 437 -13.69 7.04 5.14
CA HIS A 437 -14.93 7.72 4.75
C HIS A 437 -16.18 6.91 5.07
N TYR A 438 -16.04 5.79 5.79
CA TYR A 438 -17.18 5.06 6.33
C TYR A 438 -18.05 6.00 7.17
N TYR A 439 -19.35 5.97 6.95
CA TYR A 439 -20.29 6.88 7.58
C TYR A 439 -21.33 6.14 8.42
N LYS A 440 -21.44 6.57 9.68
CA LYS A 440 -22.61 6.39 10.53
C LYS A 440 -22.97 7.74 11.15
N PRO A 441 -24.25 7.97 11.49
CA PRO A 441 -24.67 9.23 12.12
C PRO A 441 -23.92 9.61 13.39
N THR A 442 -23.36 8.64 14.11
CA THR A 442 -22.63 8.86 15.36
C THR A 442 -21.11 8.75 15.21
N GLN A 443 -20.59 8.16 14.13
CA GLN A 443 -19.17 7.80 13.99
C GLN A 443 -18.74 7.79 12.52
N GLY A 444 -17.56 8.33 12.26
CA GLY A 444 -16.94 8.43 10.94
C GLY A 444 -15.61 7.72 10.87
N GLY A 445 -15.47 6.89 9.84
CA GLY A 445 -14.33 6.01 9.64
C GLY A 445 -14.49 4.65 10.31
N GLN A 446 -13.73 3.69 9.81
CA GLN A 446 -13.72 2.31 10.27
C GLN A 446 -12.39 1.67 9.91
N VAL A 447 -11.90 0.75 10.74
CA VAL A 447 -10.80 -0.16 10.39
C VAL A 447 -11.29 -1.59 10.52
N SER A 448 -11.03 -2.42 9.52
CA SER A 448 -11.38 -3.83 9.53
C SER A 448 -10.13 -4.66 9.81
N VAL A 449 -10.24 -5.62 10.72
CA VAL A 449 -9.18 -6.57 11.09
C VAL A 449 -9.38 -7.83 10.28
N CYS A 450 -8.45 -8.13 9.38
CA CYS A 450 -8.58 -9.20 8.39
C CYS A 450 -7.42 -10.19 8.54
N PRO A 451 -7.58 -11.25 9.35
CA PRO A 451 -6.58 -12.31 9.49
C PRO A 451 -6.23 -12.92 8.13
N LEU A 452 -4.97 -13.32 7.93
CA LEU A 452 -4.60 -14.01 6.69
C LEU A 452 -5.31 -15.36 6.60
N PRO A 453 -5.90 -15.71 5.44
CA PRO A 453 -6.77 -16.87 5.33
C PRO A 453 -5.97 -18.18 5.44
N PRO A 454 -6.36 -19.17 6.25
CA PRO A 454 -5.65 -20.45 6.29
C PRO A 454 -5.87 -21.24 4.99
N GLY A 455 -4.78 -21.59 4.30
CA GLY A 455 -4.82 -22.45 3.11
C GLY A 455 -5.60 -21.84 1.94
N ARG A 456 -6.76 -22.43 1.61
CA ARG A 456 -7.66 -21.98 0.53
C ARG A 456 -8.94 -21.32 1.06
N ALA A 457 -9.00 -21.00 2.35
CA ALA A 457 -10.15 -20.31 2.92
C ALA A 457 -10.36 -18.95 2.25
N LYS A 458 -11.62 -18.51 2.18
CA LYS A 458 -11.93 -17.16 1.71
C LYS A 458 -11.41 -16.14 2.72
N TRP A 459 -10.77 -15.09 2.24
CA TRP A 459 -10.30 -14.01 3.11
C TRP A 459 -11.48 -13.19 3.62
N GLN A 460 -11.58 -13.05 4.94
CA GLN A 460 -12.68 -12.39 5.63
C GLN A 460 -12.13 -11.51 6.76
N CYS A 461 -12.84 -10.44 7.07
CA CYS A 461 -12.52 -9.57 8.19
C CYS A 461 -13.47 -9.87 9.35
N GLU A 462 -12.90 -10.20 10.51
CA GLU A 462 -13.65 -10.71 11.66
C GLU A 462 -14.07 -9.58 12.60
N VAL A 463 -13.16 -8.63 12.84
CA VAL A 463 -13.33 -7.58 13.83
C VAL A 463 -13.34 -6.21 13.14
N ILE A 464 -14.13 -5.30 13.69
CA ILE A 464 -14.24 -3.92 13.23
C ILE A 464 -13.88 -2.99 14.37
N LEU A 465 -12.84 -2.16 14.16
CA LEU A 465 -12.42 -1.13 15.09
C LEU A 465 -13.06 0.22 14.73
N ARG A 466 -13.42 0.99 15.74
CA ARG A 466 -14.06 2.30 15.62
C ARG A 466 -13.51 3.26 16.68
N GLY A 467 -13.49 4.56 16.35
CA GLY A 467 -13.19 5.62 17.30
C GLY A 467 -14.36 5.92 18.25
N GLU A 468 -14.23 6.96 19.08
CA GLU A 468 -15.29 7.47 19.93
C GLU A 468 -16.50 7.99 19.11
N GLN A 469 -17.67 7.99 19.73
CA GLN A 469 -18.89 8.54 19.14
C GLN A 469 -18.88 10.08 19.14
N GLY A 470 -19.75 10.69 18.33
CA GLY A 470 -19.88 12.14 18.19
C GLY A 470 -19.04 12.74 17.05
N HIS A 471 -18.43 11.90 16.21
CA HIS A 471 -17.53 12.34 15.14
C HIS A 471 -17.88 11.69 13.79
N PRO A 472 -19.00 12.06 13.13
CA PRO A 472 -19.50 11.39 11.90
C PRO A 472 -18.57 11.50 10.69
N TRP A 473 -17.67 12.49 10.70
CA TRP A 473 -16.62 12.69 9.70
C TRP A 473 -15.22 12.62 10.32
N GLY A 474 -15.07 11.85 11.40
CA GLY A 474 -13.83 11.70 12.17
C GLY A 474 -12.64 11.17 11.36
N ARG A 475 -12.91 10.50 10.24
CA ARG A 475 -11.90 9.86 9.38
C ARG A 475 -11.03 8.84 10.12
N PHE A 476 -11.62 8.12 11.07
CA PHE A 476 -10.94 7.04 11.78
C PHE A 476 -10.43 5.97 10.78
N GLY A 477 -9.14 5.65 10.86
CA GLY A 477 -8.49 4.74 9.91
C GLY A 477 -7.83 5.44 8.72
N ALA A 478 -7.67 6.78 8.74
CA ALA A 478 -6.97 7.50 7.68
C ALA A 478 -5.47 7.15 7.63
N ALA A 479 -4.87 6.89 8.79
CA ALA A 479 -3.50 6.42 8.93
C ALA A 479 -3.44 5.27 9.92
N LEU A 480 -2.57 4.29 9.66
CA LEU A 480 -2.38 3.08 10.45
C LEU A 480 -0.88 2.88 10.65
N THR A 481 -0.45 2.39 11.81
CA THR A 481 0.94 2.00 12.01
C THR A 481 1.07 0.95 13.12
N VAL A 482 2.06 0.07 12.99
CA VAL A 482 2.50 -0.81 14.06
C VAL A 482 3.32 0.00 15.07
N LEU A 483 3.01 -0.14 16.36
CA LEU A 483 3.81 0.47 17.42
C LEU A 483 4.84 -0.48 18.01
N GLY A 484 4.62 -1.79 17.94
CA GLY A 484 5.35 -2.75 18.76
C GLY A 484 4.59 -3.01 20.06
N ASP A 485 5.28 -3.47 21.10
CA ASP A 485 4.66 -3.93 22.36
C ASP A 485 4.90 -2.81 23.36
N VAL A 486 3.84 -2.09 23.69
CA VAL A 486 3.92 -0.92 24.56
C VAL A 486 3.48 -1.21 25.99
N ASN A 487 2.92 -2.40 26.26
CA ASN A 487 2.39 -2.81 27.57
C ASN A 487 3.13 -4.02 28.20
N GLY A 488 4.12 -4.56 27.48
CA GLY A 488 5.00 -5.64 27.89
C GLY A 488 4.35 -7.02 27.91
N ASP A 489 3.25 -7.23 27.19
CA ASP A 489 2.58 -8.54 27.09
C ASP A 489 3.13 -9.43 25.95
N LYS A 490 4.13 -8.94 25.22
CA LYS A 490 4.78 -9.56 24.06
C LYS A 490 3.92 -9.59 22.80
N LEU A 491 2.76 -8.96 22.80
CA LEU A 491 1.90 -8.84 21.64
C LEU A 491 2.10 -7.47 20.99
N THR A 492 1.99 -7.43 19.67
CA THR A 492 2.17 -6.19 18.91
C THR A 492 0.90 -5.34 18.98
N ASP A 493 1.07 -4.10 19.44
CA ASP A 493 0.07 -3.05 19.50
C ASP A 493 0.11 -2.15 18.26
N VAL A 494 -1.00 -1.46 18.00
CA VAL A 494 -1.18 -0.62 16.81
C VAL A 494 -1.74 0.76 17.15
N ALA A 495 -1.41 1.75 16.32
CA ALA A 495 -1.98 3.08 16.38
C ALA A 495 -2.82 3.40 15.13
N ILE A 496 -3.94 4.09 15.36
CA ILE A 496 -4.91 4.47 14.33
C ILE A 496 -5.21 5.96 14.41
N GLY A 497 -5.07 6.64 13.28
CA GLY A 497 -5.32 8.08 13.14
C GLY A 497 -6.77 8.40 12.78
N ALA A 498 -7.30 9.47 13.38
CA ALA A 498 -8.63 10.02 13.12
C ALA A 498 -8.57 11.55 12.96
N PRO A 499 -7.95 12.05 11.88
CA PRO A 499 -7.63 13.48 11.72
C PRO A 499 -8.85 14.39 11.57
N GLY A 500 -10.04 13.84 11.32
CA GLY A 500 -11.29 14.59 11.20
C GLY A 500 -12.03 14.80 12.52
N GLU A 501 -11.64 14.12 13.60
CA GLU A 501 -12.32 14.25 14.90
C GLU A 501 -12.23 15.66 15.48
N GLN A 502 -13.22 16.02 16.30
CA GLN A 502 -13.32 17.34 16.96
C GLN A 502 -13.14 18.50 15.96
N GLU A 503 -13.94 18.51 14.89
CA GLU A 503 -13.91 19.55 13.86
C GLU A 503 -12.53 19.69 13.21
N ASN A 504 -11.94 18.56 12.81
CA ASN A 504 -10.61 18.49 12.19
C ASN A 504 -9.43 18.87 13.10
N ARG A 505 -9.59 18.88 14.43
CA ARG A 505 -8.42 18.94 15.33
C ARG A 505 -7.64 17.63 15.31
N GLY A 506 -8.35 16.52 15.19
CA GLY A 506 -7.81 15.17 15.03
C GLY A 506 -7.48 14.46 16.33
N ALA A 507 -7.39 13.13 16.26
CA ALA A 507 -7.06 12.25 17.36
C ALA A 507 -6.24 11.03 16.89
N VAL A 508 -5.58 10.37 17.83
CA VAL A 508 -4.89 9.09 17.63
C VAL A 508 -5.35 8.12 18.71
N TYR A 509 -5.56 6.86 18.31
CA TYR A 509 -6.00 5.77 19.18
C TYR A 509 -4.94 4.68 19.24
N LEU A 510 -4.74 4.12 20.43
CA LEU A 510 -3.90 2.95 20.69
C LEU A 510 -4.79 1.72 20.90
N PHE A 511 -4.50 0.63 20.22
CA PHE A 511 -5.19 -0.64 20.39
C PHE A 511 -4.19 -1.75 20.69
N HIS A 512 -4.54 -2.60 21.66
CA HIS A 512 -3.68 -3.72 22.05
C HIS A 512 -3.85 -4.94 21.16
N GLY A 513 -2.75 -5.67 20.97
CA GLY A 513 -2.77 -7.02 20.43
C GLY A 513 -3.56 -7.98 21.33
N THR A 514 -3.99 -9.10 20.78
CA THR A 514 -4.63 -10.18 21.55
C THR A 514 -3.88 -11.49 21.34
N SER A 515 -4.14 -12.50 22.17
CA SER A 515 -3.47 -13.80 22.08
C SER A 515 -3.83 -14.62 20.83
N GLY A 516 -4.88 -14.23 20.11
CA GLY A 516 -5.17 -14.73 18.76
C GLY A 516 -4.74 -13.73 17.68
N PRO A 517 -4.87 -14.07 16.39
CA PRO A 517 -4.53 -13.20 15.26
C PRO A 517 -5.57 -12.07 15.10
N SER A 518 -5.70 -11.23 16.12
CA SER A 518 -6.71 -10.18 16.24
C SER A 518 -6.22 -9.02 17.11
N ILE A 519 -6.95 -7.91 17.03
CA ILE A 519 -6.71 -6.70 17.79
C ILE A 519 -7.90 -6.45 18.71
N SER A 520 -7.65 -5.96 19.93
CA SER A 520 -8.68 -5.60 20.89
C SER A 520 -9.73 -4.68 20.26
N SER A 521 -11.03 -4.96 20.49
CA SER A 521 -12.10 -4.12 19.95
C SER A 521 -12.17 -2.73 20.60
N SER A 522 -11.66 -2.61 21.84
CA SER A 522 -11.58 -1.34 22.57
C SER A 522 -10.16 -0.80 22.54
N HIS A 523 -10.04 0.51 22.28
CA HIS A 523 -8.77 1.21 22.41
C HIS A 523 -8.38 1.29 23.89
N SER A 524 -7.08 1.22 24.17
CA SER A 524 -6.53 1.40 25.52
C SER A 524 -6.23 2.86 25.84
N GLN A 525 -5.96 3.65 24.82
CA GLN A 525 -5.73 5.08 24.96
C GLN A 525 -6.24 5.84 23.74
N ARG A 526 -6.77 7.04 23.99
CA ARG A 526 -7.07 8.04 22.97
C ARG A 526 -6.32 9.33 23.31
N ILE A 527 -5.65 9.89 22.32
CA ILE A 527 -4.91 11.15 22.42
C ILE A 527 -5.56 12.13 21.44
N SER A 528 -6.21 13.15 21.99
CA SER A 528 -6.82 14.21 21.18
C SER A 528 -5.79 15.32 20.89
N GLY A 529 -5.76 15.83 19.66
CA GLY A 529 -4.91 16.97 19.31
C GLY A 529 -5.16 18.18 20.21
N SER A 530 -6.41 18.42 20.60
CA SER A 530 -6.79 19.50 21.52
C SER A 530 -6.21 19.38 22.94
N GLN A 531 -5.87 18.17 23.39
CA GLN A 531 -5.22 17.94 24.69
C GLN A 531 -3.75 18.37 24.68
N LEU A 532 -3.11 18.32 23.51
CA LEU A 532 -1.70 18.68 23.34
C LEU A 532 -1.53 20.16 23.01
N SER A 533 -2.33 20.67 22.08
CA SER A 533 -2.32 22.09 21.72
C SER A 533 -3.65 22.51 21.09
N PRO A 534 -4.19 23.69 21.47
CA PRO A 534 -5.44 24.19 20.90
C PRO A 534 -5.30 24.59 19.41
N SER A 535 -4.09 24.73 18.87
CA SER A 535 -3.85 25.11 17.47
C SER A 535 -3.67 23.91 16.53
N LEU A 536 -3.62 22.69 17.06
CA LEU A 536 -3.44 21.49 16.25
C LEU A 536 -4.64 21.24 15.34
N GLN A 537 -4.33 20.92 14.08
CA GLN A 537 -5.30 20.51 13.07
C GLN A 537 -4.79 19.26 12.36
N TYR A 538 -5.72 18.39 12.00
CA TYR A 538 -5.47 17.11 11.33
C TYR A 538 -4.44 16.23 12.07
N PHE A 539 -4.42 16.31 13.41
CA PHE A 539 -3.57 15.45 14.23
C PHE A 539 -3.93 13.98 13.99
N GLY A 540 -2.93 13.17 13.58
CA GLY A 540 -3.15 11.77 13.20
C GLY A 540 -3.40 11.56 11.70
N GLN A 541 -3.11 12.54 10.84
CA GLN A 541 -3.25 12.37 9.37
C GLN A 541 -2.20 11.43 8.76
N SER A 542 -1.05 11.27 9.43
CA SER A 542 -0.01 10.30 9.10
C SER A 542 0.62 9.79 10.40
N LEU A 543 1.04 8.53 10.40
CA LEU A 543 1.60 7.86 11.58
C LEU A 543 2.81 7.04 11.16
N SER A 544 3.81 6.98 12.04
CA SER A 544 4.95 6.07 11.91
C SER A 544 5.43 5.68 13.31
N GLY A 545 5.32 4.40 13.65
CA GLY A 545 5.71 3.84 14.94
C GLY A 545 6.78 2.74 14.84
N GLY A 546 7.02 2.06 15.96
CA GLY A 546 7.80 0.82 15.99
C GLY A 546 9.32 0.99 16.12
N GLN A 547 9.81 2.21 16.29
CA GLN A 547 11.25 2.49 16.44
C GLN A 547 11.51 3.31 17.71
N ASP A 548 12.64 3.05 18.36
CA ASP A 548 13.17 3.87 19.46
C ASP A 548 13.99 5.03 18.87
N LEU A 549 13.42 6.23 18.90
CA LEU A 549 14.01 7.49 18.43
C LEU A 549 14.56 8.34 19.58
N THR A 550 14.10 8.11 20.81
CA THR A 550 14.52 8.82 22.02
C THR A 550 15.68 8.14 22.77
N MET A 551 16.09 6.96 22.31
CA MET A 551 17.18 6.13 22.82
C MET A 551 16.96 5.65 24.26
N ASP A 552 15.72 5.54 24.71
CA ASP A 552 15.36 5.06 26.05
C ASP A 552 15.01 3.56 26.07
N GLY A 553 15.14 2.87 24.93
CA GLY A 553 14.83 1.44 24.78
C GLY A 553 13.35 1.15 24.56
N LEU A 554 12.50 2.18 24.52
CA LEU A 554 11.07 2.06 24.26
C LEU A 554 10.75 2.58 22.86
N VAL A 555 9.63 2.11 22.31
CA VAL A 555 9.18 2.54 20.99
C VAL A 555 8.54 3.92 21.05
N ASP A 556 8.72 4.70 20.00
CA ASP A 556 8.13 6.03 19.84
C ASP A 556 7.12 6.05 18.69
N LEU A 557 6.24 7.05 18.72
CA LEU A 557 5.24 7.32 17.70
C LEU A 557 5.42 8.72 17.12
N ALA A 558 5.74 8.81 15.84
CA ALA A 558 5.68 10.05 15.09
C ALA A 558 4.26 10.27 14.54
N VAL A 559 3.68 11.44 14.80
CA VAL A 559 2.32 11.82 14.40
C VAL A 559 2.36 13.08 13.54
N GLY A 560 1.86 12.98 12.32
CA GLY A 560 1.69 14.12 11.44
C GLY A 560 0.45 14.94 11.79
N ALA A 561 0.59 16.26 11.64
CA ALA A 561 -0.48 17.24 11.74
C ALA A 561 -0.26 18.35 10.70
N ARG A 562 -1.21 19.27 10.57
CA ARG A 562 -1.07 20.39 9.63
C ARG A 562 0.12 21.28 10.02
N ARG A 563 1.15 21.32 9.17
CA ARG A 563 2.40 22.10 9.37
C ARG A 563 3.21 21.72 10.61
N GLN A 564 2.89 20.60 11.26
CA GLN A 564 3.54 20.15 12.48
C GLN A 564 3.71 18.64 12.47
N VAL A 565 4.72 18.17 13.18
CA VAL A 565 4.95 16.76 13.47
C VAL A 565 5.27 16.64 14.95
N LEU A 566 4.71 15.63 15.59
CA LEU A 566 4.88 15.38 17.02
C LEU A 566 5.54 14.03 17.19
N LEU A 567 6.53 13.95 18.08
CA LEU A 567 7.11 12.69 18.50
C LEU A 567 6.61 12.38 19.91
N LEU A 568 5.78 11.35 20.02
CA LEU A 568 5.23 10.87 21.28
C LEU A 568 6.04 9.66 21.72
N ARG A 569 6.66 9.76 22.89
CA ARG A 569 7.35 8.61 23.50
C ARG A 569 6.40 7.75 24.31
N THR A 570 6.63 6.45 24.30
CA THR A 570 5.98 5.54 25.25
C THR A 570 6.62 5.68 26.62
N ARG A 571 6.01 5.05 27.64
CA ARG A 571 6.45 5.18 29.04
C ARG A 571 6.73 3.78 29.58
N PRO A 572 7.72 3.63 30.49
CA PRO A 572 7.93 2.36 31.17
C PRO A 572 6.66 1.91 31.87
N VAL A 573 6.30 0.64 31.68
CA VAL A 573 5.21 -0.01 32.40
C VAL A 573 5.82 -0.91 33.47
N LEU A 574 5.39 -0.69 34.72
CA LEU A 574 5.81 -1.49 35.87
C LEU A 574 4.74 -2.52 36.20
N ARG A 575 5.16 -3.77 36.33
CA ARG A 575 4.30 -4.84 36.84
C ARG A 575 4.67 -5.10 38.29
N VAL A 576 3.65 -5.06 39.15
CA VAL A 576 3.79 -5.32 40.58
C VAL A 576 3.08 -6.62 40.88
N TRP A 577 3.83 -7.66 41.21
CA TRP A 577 3.29 -8.93 41.70
C TRP A 577 3.38 -8.97 43.23
N MET A 578 2.47 -9.66 43.89
CA MET A 578 2.39 -9.67 45.35
C MET A 578 2.11 -11.06 45.89
N SER A 579 2.67 -11.34 47.07
CA SER A 579 2.36 -12.52 47.86
C SER A 579 2.22 -12.18 49.34
N ILE A 580 1.22 -12.75 50.02
CA ILE A 580 1.03 -12.63 51.47
C ILE A 580 1.17 -14.02 52.08
N GLN A 581 1.97 -14.14 53.14
CA GLN A 581 2.16 -15.38 53.88
C GLN A 581 1.94 -15.14 55.37
N PHE A 582 1.14 -15.99 56.00
CA PHE A 582 0.82 -15.84 57.41
C PHE A 582 1.57 -16.83 58.29
N LYS A 583 1.91 -16.40 59.50
CA LYS A 583 2.57 -17.20 60.53
C LYS A 583 1.88 -17.01 61.88
N PRO A 584 1.25 -18.04 62.47
CA PRO A 584 1.06 -19.39 61.92
C PRO A 584 0.12 -19.40 60.69
N THR A 585 0.22 -20.44 59.86
CA THR A 585 -0.62 -20.62 58.66
C THR A 585 -2.08 -20.92 59.00
N GLU A 586 -2.34 -21.39 60.23
CA GLU A 586 -3.68 -21.69 60.73
C GLU A 586 -3.88 -21.07 62.12
N ILE A 587 -5.10 -20.64 62.41
CA ILE A 587 -5.46 -20.07 63.72
C ILE A 587 -5.69 -21.21 64.71
N ALA A 588 -4.81 -21.32 65.72
CA ALA A 588 -4.97 -22.31 66.78
C ALA A 588 -6.30 -22.13 67.54
N ARG A 589 -7.06 -23.22 67.72
CA ARG A 589 -8.37 -23.22 68.44
C ARG A 589 -8.26 -22.67 69.87
N SER A 590 -7.12 -22.84 70.53
CA SER A 590 -6.88 -22.29 71.87
C SER A 590 -6.95 -20.76 71.95
N ILE A 591 -6.75 -20.07 70.83
CA ILE A 591 -6.77 -18.59 70.75
C ILE A 591 -8.23 -18.09 70.58
N SER A 592 -9.10 -18.86 69.92
CA SER A 592 -10.49 -18.49 69.63
C SER A 592 -11.51 -18.88 70.71
N GLU A 593 -11.13 -19.66 71.73
CA GLU A 593 -12.01 -19.99 72.86
C GLU A 593 -12.30 -18.76 73.76
N CYS A 594 -13.60 -18.44 73.91
CA CYS A 594 -14.07 -17.40 74.83
C CYS A 594 -14.24 -18.00 76.23
N ARG A 595 -13.25 -17.83 77.12
CA ARG A 595 -13.47 -18.02 78.57
C ARG A 595 -14.05 -16.74 79.17
N GLU A 596 -15.07 -16.88 80.01
CA GLU A 596 -15.80 -15.75 80.58
C GLU A 596 -14.88 -14.81 81.37
N LYS A 597 -15.07 -13.50 81.12
CA LYS A 597 -14.48 -12.34 81.83
C LYS A 597 -12.99 -12.08 81.58
N THR A 598 -12.61 -11.78 80.33
CA THR A 598 -11.67 -10.69 80.01
C THR A 598 -11.66 -10.45 78.51
N SER A 599 -12.10 -9.25 78.10
CA SER A 599 -11.96 -8.73 76.73
C SER A 599 -10.51 -8.36 76.45
N SER A 600 -9.60 -9.34 76.48
CA SER A 600 -8.19 -9.11 76.13
C SER A 600 -8.00 -9.39 74.64
N VAL A 601 -7.53 -8.37 73.92
CA VAL A 601 -7.08 -8.51 72.53
C VAL A 601 -5.90 -9.50 72.52
N LYS A 602 -5.98 -10.57 71.72
CA LYS A 602 -4.95 -11.62 71.66
C LYS A 602 -4.06 -11.44 70.43
N ALA A 603 -2.78 -11.77 70.54
CA ALA A 603 -1.90 -11.87 69.38
C ALA A 603 -2.39 -13.01 68.47
N LEU A 604 -2.64 -12.70 67.20
CA LEU A 604 -3.10 -13.66 66.20
C LEU A 604 -1.93 -14.30 65.44
N GLY A 605 -0.90 -13.50 65.14
CA GLY A 605 0.26 -13.90 64.37
C GLY A 605 0.79 -12.77 63.50
N ASP A 606 1.66 -13.12 62.57
CA ASP A 606 2.32 -12.20 61.65
C ASP A 606 1.86 -12.47 60.21
N ALA A 607 1.69 -11.40 59.43
CA ALA A 607 1.49 -11.44 57.99
C ALA A 607 2.73 -10.86 57.30
N ASN A 608 3.46 -11.71 56.56
CA ASN A 608 4.58 -11.28 55.72
C ASN A 608 4.06 -10.92 54.33
N VAL A 609 4.12 -9.63 53.99
CA VAL A 609 3.66 -9.07 52.73
C VAL A 609 4.88 -8.80 51.85
N CYS A 610 4.95 -9.44 50.69
CA CYS A 610 6.02 -9.25 49.73
C CYS A 610 5.50 -8.67 48.41
N LEU A 611 6.15 -7.63 47.93
CA LEU A 611 5.93 -6.96 46.66
C LEU A 611 7.12 -7.24 45.73
N HIS A 612 6.83 -7.65 44.50
CA HIS A 612 7.79 -7.91 43.45
C HIS A 612 7.53 -6.94 42.30
N ILE A 613 8.39 -5.95 42.13
CA ILE A 613 8.26 -4.94 41.09
C ILE A 613 9.27 -5.22 39.99
N TYR A 614 8.80 -5.34 38.75
CA TYR A 614 9.64 -5.48 37.58
C TYR A 614 9.09 -4.66 36.41
N GLU A 615 9.97 -4.28 35.50
CA GLU A 615 9.62 -3.56 34.29
C GLU A 615 9.21 -4.53 33.16
N SER A 616 8.20 -4.15 32.39
CA SER A 616 7.80 -4.87 31.18
C SER A 616 7.02 -3.91 30.28
N PRO A 617 7.56 -3.50 29.10
CA PRO A 617 8.78 -3.98 28.46
C PRO A 617 10.07 -3.46 29.12
N LYS A 618 11.19 -4.14 28.87
CA LYS A 618 12.51 -3.68 29.32
C LYS A 618 12.86 -2.36 28.66
N ASN A 619 13.49 -1.46 29.41
CA ASN A 619 13.95 -0.18 28.89
C ASN A 619 15.44 0.00 29.19
N ARG A 620 16.01 1.13 28.75
CA ARG A 620 17.39 1.53 29.01
C ARG A 620 17.48 2.70 29.99
N LEU A 621 16.37 3.03 30.66
CA LEU A 621 16.38 3.98 31.75
C LEU A 621 17.04 3.27 32.94
N GLY A 622 17.80 4.02 33.75
CA GLY A 622 18.55 3.45 34.89
C GLY A 622 17.64 2.94 36.01
N ASP A 623 18.15 2.90 37.24
CA ASP A 623 17.38 2.42 38.41
C ASP A 623 16.07 3.20 38.60
N LEU A 624 14.94 2.58 38.24
CA LEU A 624 13.60 3.14 38.43
C LEU A 624 13.19 3.04 39.91
N GLN A 625 12.76 4.16 40.51
CA GLN A 625 12.24 4.23 41.88
C GLN A 625 10.79 4.73 41.92
N SER A 626 9.89 3.93 42.47
CA SER A 626 8.45 4.22 42.53
C SER A 626 7.92 4.30 43.96
N SER A 627 7.18 5.35 44.27
CA SER A 627 6.40 5.46 45.51
C SER A 627 5.14 4.61 45.39
N VAL A 628 5.15 3.44 46.00
CA VAL A 628 4.04 2.48 46.04
C VAL A 628 3.22 2.72 47.29
N THR A 629 1.94 3.03 47.11
CA THR A 629 0.96 3.06 48.19
C THR A 629 0.10 1.80 48.16
N PHE A 630 0.04 1.07 49.26
CA PHE A 630 -0.77 -0.13 49.37
C PHE A 630 -1.61 -0.16 50.65
N ASP A 631 -2.88 -0.52 50.48
CA ASP A 631 -3.88 -0.54 51.53
C ASP A 631 -4.25 -1.99 51.88
N LEU A 632 -4.02 -2.36 53.14
CA LEU A 632 -4.31 -3.63 53.76
C LEU A 632 -5.61 -3.53 54.56
N THR A 633 -6.56 -4.43 54.31
CA THR A 633 -7.85 -4.51 55.01
C THR A 633 -8.10 -5.94 55.49
N LEU A 634 -8.40 -6.13 56.77
CA LEU A 634 -8.81 -7.41 57.35
C LEU A 634 -10.34 -7.51 57.36
N ASP A 635 -10.88 -8.66 56.95
CA ASP A 635 -12.33 -8.92 56.86
C ASP A 635 -13.08 -7.80 56.08
N PRO A 636 -12.73 -7.54 54.80
CA PRO A 636 -13.46 -6.58 53.98
C PRO A 636 -14.96 -6.94 53.90
N GLY A 637 -15.84 -5.94 53.95
CA GLY A 637 -17.29 -6.15 53.82
C GLY A 637 -17.99 -6.75 55.05
N ARG A 638 -17.25 -7.18 56.09
CA ARG A 638 -17.86 -7.59 57.36
C ARG A 638 -18.21 -6.38 58.23
N GLN A 639 -19.35 -6.42 58.92
CA GLN A 639 -19.77 -5.35 59.85
C GLN A 639 -18.85 -5.27 61.08
N SER A 640 -18.38 -6.41 61.58
CA SER A 640 -17.44 -6.49 62.70
C SER A 640 -16.23 -7.33 62.28
N PRO A 641 -15.03 -6.73 62.15
CA PRO A 641 -13.83 -7.48 61.78
C PRO A 641 -13.42 -8.41 62.93
N ARG A 642 -12.87 -9.57 62.60
CA ARG A 642 -12.33 -10.51 63.59
C ARG A 642 -10.92 -10.15 64.02
N ALA A 643 -10.15 -9.56 63.12
CA ALA A 643 -8.77 -9.20 63.33
C ALA A 643 -8.54 -7.72 63.06
N ILE A 644 -7.56 -7.15 63.75
CA ILE A 644 -7.09 -5.78 63.57
C ILE A 644 -5.56 -5.80 63.48
N PHE A 645 -5.00 -4.77 62.86
CA PHE A 645 -3.56 -4.57 62.87
C PHE A 645 -3.11 -4.06 64.23
N GLU A 646 -1.99 -4.58 64.74
CA GLU A 646 -1.45 -4.14 66.03
C GLU A 646 -1.09 -2.65 66.04
N GLU A 647 -0.61 -2.14 64.92
CA GLU A 647 -0.11 -0.78 64.78
C GLU A 647 -1.23 0.27 64.77
N THR A 648 -2.24 0.09 63.92
CA THR A 648 -3.33 1.07 63.78
C THR A 648 -4.46 0.83 64.78
N LYS A 649 -4.49 -0.33 65.43
CA LYS A 649 -5.63 -0.80 66.25
C LYS A 649 -6.96 -0.82 65.49
N THR A 650 -6.91 -0.87 64.16
CA THR A 650 -8.08 -0.96 63.30
C THR A 650 -7.91 -2.08 62.27
N ARG A 651 -8.95 -2.40 61.52
CA ARG A 651 -8.89 -3.40 60.44
C ARG A 651 -8.16 -2.92 59.18
N ASN A 652 -7.78 -1.65 59.11
CA ASN A 652 -7.14 -1.04 57.95
C ASN A 652 -5.69 -0.63 58.28
N LEU A 653 -4.81 -0.78 57.30
CA LEU A 653 -3.42 -0.33 57.37
C LEU A 653 -3.01 0.20 56.00
N THR A 654 -2.48 1.41 55.95
CA THR A 654 -1.96 2.01 54.72
C THR A 654 -0.44 2.10 54.83
N ARG A 655 0.25 1.74 53.75
CA ARG A 655 1.70 1.85 53.62
C ARG A 655 2.08 2.65 52.40
N VAL A 656 3.09 3.50 52.54
CA VAL A 656 3.70 4.27 51.45
C VAL A 656 5.19 3.98 51.49
N GLN A 657 5.73 3.39 50.44
CA GLN A 657 7.15 3.04 50.35
C GLN A 657 7.73 3.42 48.99
N VAL A 658 8.95 3.94 48.97
CA VAL A 658 9.69 4.17 47.72
C VAL A 658 10.51 2.92 47.41
N LEU A 659 10.10 2.19 46.37
CA LEU A 659 10.63 0.88 46.01
C LEU A 659 11.30 0.91 44.64
N GLY A 660 12.41 0.20 44.50
CA GLY A 660 13.06 -0.05 43.20
C GLY A 660 12.56 -1.33 42.52
N LEU A 661 13.23 -1.76 41.46
CA LEU A 661 12.93 -2.99 40.69
C LEU A 661 13.34 -4.30 41.42
N ARG A 662 13.17 -4.37 42.75
CA ARG A 662 13.56 -5.51 43.58
C ARG A 662 12.38 -5.98 44.44
N GLN A 663 12.50 -7.17 44.99
CA GLN A 663 11.55 -7.67 45.98
C GLN A 663 11.66 -6.85 47.27
N TYR A 664 10.53 -6.38 47.77
CA TYR A 664 10.38 -5.76 49.08
C TYR A 664 9.45 -6.59 49.93
N CYS A 665 9.83 -6.91 51.17
CA CYS A 665 8.97 -7.62 52.10
C CYS A 665 8.90 -6.87 53.43
N GLU A 666 7.70 -6.80 54.00
CA GLU A 666 7.44 -6.25 55.32
C GLU A 666 6.58 -7.23 56.11
N THR A 667 6.86 -7.35 57.41
CA THR A 667 6.04 -8.17 58.32
C THR A 667 5.13 -7.28 59.15
N VAL A 668 3.84 -7.59 59.15
CA VAL A 668 2.79 -6.86 59.86
C VAL A 668 2.17 -7.75 60.92
N LYS A 669 2.02 -7.24 62.14
CA LYS A 669 1.45 -7.97 63.27
C LYS A 669 -0.07 -7.87 63.34
N LEU A 670 -0.72 -9.00 63.56
CA LEU A 670 -2.17 -9.15 63.62
C LEU A 670 -2.62 -9.45 65.04
N LEU A 671 -3.74 -8.83 65.43
CA LEU A 671 -4.42 -9.06 66.69
C LEU A 671 -5.84 -9.58 66.44
N LEU A 672 -6.27 -10.54 67.24
CA LEU A 672 -7.64 -11.05 67.22
C LEU A 672 -8.49 -10.25 68.22
N LEU A 673 -9.61 -9.70 67.75
CA LEU A 673 -10.62 -9.08 68.60
C LEU A 673 -11.29 -10.17 69.45
N ALA A 674 -11.39 -9.92 70.76
CA ALA A 674 -11.87 -10.91 71.71
C ALA A 674 -13.29 -11.38 71.38
N CYS A 675 -13.44 -12.70 71.31
CA CYS A 675 -14.66 -13.44 71.09
C CYS A 675 -15.32 -13.27 69.71
N VAL A 676 -14.86 -14.08 68.76
CA VAL A 676 -15.45 -14.23 67.43
C VAL A 676 -16.59 -15.26 67.51
N LYS A 677 -17.86 -14.81 67.45
CA LYS A 677 -19.06 -15.69 67.45
C LYS A 677 -19.13 -16.67 66.26
N ASN A 678 -18.31 -16.48 65.23
CA ASN A 678 -18.43 -17.18 63.96
C ASN A 678 -17.06 -17.69 63.50
N THR A 679 -16.69 -18.90 63.95
CA THR A 679 -15.41 -19.59 63.71
C THR A 679 -15.39 -20.44 62.44
N VAL A 680 -16.46 -20.43 61.64
CA VAL A 680 -16.67 -21.34 60.50
C VAL A 680 -16.12 -20.80 59.17
N GLY A 681 -15.70 -19.52 59.10
CA GLY A 681 -15.10 -18.93 57.90
C GLY A 681 -13.63 -18.55 58.09
N SER A 682 -12.82 -18.61 57.04
CA SER A 682 -11.45 -18.08 56.97
C SER A 682 -11.42 -16.57 57.24
N VAL A 683 -10.36 -16.04 57.85
CA VAL A 683 -10.10 -14.60 57.97
C VAL A 683 -9.47 -14.12 56.67
N SER A 684 -10.28 -13.48 55.83
CA SER A 684 -9.81 -12.94 54.56
C SER A 684 -9.08 -11.61 54.76
N SER A 685 -7.88 -11.50 54.20
CA SER A 685 -7.18 -10.23 54.02
C SER A 685 -7.35 -9.74 52.58
N PHE A 686 -7.58 -8.44 52.45
CA PHE A 686 -7.81 -7.76 51.19
C PHE A 686 -6.79 -6.66 51.03
N LEU A 687 -6.15 -6.60 49.86
CA LEU A 687 -5.13 -5.61 49.61
C LEU A 687 -5.41 -4.91 48.28
N CYS A 688 -5.42 -3.57 48.32
CA CYS A 688 -5.64 -2.72 47.17
C CYS A 688 -4.45 -1.74 47.04
N PRO A 689 -3.53 -1.94 46.08
CA PRO A 689 -2.50 -0.95 45.77
C PRO A 689 -3.15 0.25 45.08
N SER A 690 -3.02 1.43 45.67
CA SER A 690 -3.77 2.62 45.27
C SER A 690 -2.97 3.61 44.43
N SER A 691 -1.63 3.57 44.40
CA SER A 691 -0.84 4.34 43.41
C SER A 691 0.66 4.00 43.39
N CYS A 692 1.30 4.18 42.22
CA CYS A 692 2.74 4.20 42.02
C CYS A 692 3.15 5.60 41.49
N VAL A 693 3.97 6.37 42.21
CA VAL A 693 4.41 7.73 41.82
C VAL A 693 5.94 7.82 41.79
N LEU A 694 6.56 8.03 40.62
CA LEU A 694 8.02 8.23 40.48
C LEU A 694 8.38 9.72 40.73
N PRO A 695 9.46 10.06 41.46
CA PRO A 695 10.04 11.41 41.50
C PRO A 695 11.27 11.57 40.57
N GLY A 696 11.18 12.46 39.56
CA GLY A 696 12.28 13.02 38.74
C GLY A 696 12.98 12.04 37.78
N TRP A 697 13.27 12.31 36.51
CA TRP A 697 13.56 13.54 35.76
C TRP A 697 12.64 13.68 34.52
N TRP A 698 12.17 14.89 34.23
CA TRP A 698 11.21 15.23 33.15
C TRP A 698 9.94 14.34 33.17
N GLU A 699 9.21 14.39 34.30
CA GLU A 699 7.88 13.80 34.59
C GLU A 699 7.42 12.61 33.71
N ILE A 700 8.07 11.46 33.89
CA ILE A 700 7.55 10.16 33.47
C ILE A 700 6.85 9.52 34.69
N ARG A 701 5.55 9.21 34.57
CA ARG A 701 4.75 8.46 35.56
C ARG A 701 4.33 7.14 34.90
N PRO A 702 4.50 5.96 35.51
CA PRO A 702 3.95 4.74 34.94
C PRO A 702 2.42 4.81 35.01
N PRO A 703 1.67 4.27 34.03
CA PRO A 703 0.22 4.12 34.14
C PRO A 703 -0.13 3.21 35.33
N GLN A 704 -1.23 3.54 36.02
CA GLN A 704 -1.68 2.82 37.22
C GLN A 704 -2.15 1.40 36.84
N THR A 705 -1.49 0.36 37.37
CA THR A 705 -2.03 -1.00 37.34
C THR A 705 -2.63 -1.31 38.71
N VAL A 706 -3.96 -1.38 38.80
CA VAL A 706 -4.67 -1.80 40.01
C VAL A 706 -4.64 -3.32 40.03
N MET A 707 -3.86 -3.92 40.93
CA MET A 707 -3.85 -5.37 41.13
C MET A 707 -4.67 -5.73 42.38
N ARG A 708 -5.67 -6.58 42.23
CA ARG A 708 -6.46 -7.13 43.34
C ARG A 708 -5.89 -8.49 43.72
N CYS A 709 -5.65 -8.70 45.01
CA CYS A 709 -5.21 -9.99 45.54
C CYS A 709 -5.96 -10.26 46.83
N ASP A 710 -6.63 -11.41 46.86
CA ASP A 710 -7.38 -11.91 48.00
C ASP A 710 -6.56 -13.05 48.62
N ALA A 711 -6.24 -12.97 49.91
CA ALA A 711 -5.55 -14.04 50.63
C ALA A 711 -6.34 -14.40 51.89
N GLU A 712 -6.66 -15.68 52.03
CA GLU A 712 -7.46 -16.21 53.14
C GLU A 712 -6.57 -16.94 54.15
N LEU A 713 -6.79 -16.63 55.43
CA LEU A 713 -6.19 -17.29 56.59
C LEU A 713 -7.18 -18.26 57.25
#